data_AF-A0AAD5IRD7-F1
#
_entry.id   AF-A0AAD5IRD7-F1
#
_cell.length_a   1.000
_cell.length_b   1.000
_cell.length_c   1.000
_cell.angle_alpha   90.00
_cell.angle_beta   90.00
_cell.angle_gamma   90.00
#
_symmetry.space_group_name_H-M   'P 1'
#
loop_
_entity.id
_entity.type
_entity.pdbx_description
1 polymer ?
#
loop_
_entity_poly.entity_id
_entity_poly.type
_entity_poly.pdbx_seq_one_letter_code
_entity_poly.pdbx_strand_id
1 'polypeptide(L)'
;MLELLASGMLGSVVSSCNSVDFQMMWHLVRSSWILHVSCNKRRVAPIAALLSSVLHSSVFGDEGMHVMGNTPGPLKWFIEKVLEEGTKSPRTIRLAALHLTGLLLLNPKIIKYYIKELRLLTLYGSVAFDEDFEAELAENHDAKIEVSLLAKSADPELTESFINTELYARVSVAVLFYKLADLAGTVGSSNGDEDCQAALDSGKLFLLELLDLVLNDKDLAKELYKKYSGIHRRKIRVWQMICVLSRFVDHEIVGKVTSLLHISLYRNNLPAVRQYLETFAINIYLKFPSLVGEQLVPILQDYDMRPQALSSYVFIAANIILHASKEVQSSHLDDLFPPIVPLLTSHHHSLRGFTQLLVFQVLSKLFRTLESRTSIIMPLEKRCFEELKSYLAKNSDCVRLRASMEGYLDAYNPKLSIIPAGIFVNRVEEREFECVSTSLMEQVLNFLSDVREDLRCSMAKDVVTIKNERLKIGGDPDNMELLSDVDKEKLHTQLANGSSLDFQKKITLSKNEKKDTSFSSYLGNREPYKQLLEMEKEDELFDQALQSRSVAMERIRASRQHFVLVASLLDRIPNLAGLARTCEIFKASGLAIADANVIRDKQFQLISVTAEKWVPIIEVPVDSVKHFLERKKHEGFSILGLEQTANSIPLDQYIFPKKTVLVLGREKEGIPVDIIHMLDACIEIPQLGVVRSLNVHVSGAIALWEYTRQHRLQ
;
A
#
# COMPACT_ATOMS: atom_id res chain seq x y z
N MET A 1 -29.12 -11.19 39.97
CA MET A 1 -28.19 -11.23 41.13
C MET A 1 -27.30 -9.99 41.18
N LEU A 2 -26.83 -9.45 40.04
CA LEU A 2 -26.07 -8.19 39.97
C LEU A 2 -26.90 -6.89 40.07
N GLU A 3 -28.18 -6.90 39.69
CA GLU A 3 -29.06 -5.72 39.89
C GLU A 3 -29.35 -5.40 41.38
N LEU A 4 -29.23 -6.39 42.26
CA LEU A 4 -29.40 -6.22 43.71
C LEU A 4 -28.21 -5.52 44.39
N LEU A 5 -27.09 -5.36 43.68
CA LEU A 5 -25.90 -4.63 44.17
C LEU A 5 -25.94 -3.13 43.82
N ALA A 6 -26.82 -2.70 42.92
CA ALA A 6 -26.90 -1.30 42.47
C ALA A 6 -27.75 -0.40 43.39
N SER A 7 -28.57 -0.97 44.27
CA SER A 7 -29.39 -0.21 45.23
C SER A 7 -28.77 -0.24 46.63
N GLY A 8 -27.75 0.57 46.86
CA GLY A 8 -27.05 0.63 48.14
C GLY A 8 -26.31 1.95 48.38
N MET A 9 -27.06 2.99 48.71
CA MET A 9 -26.73 4.15 49.56
C MET A 9 -25.41 4.93 49.30
N LEU A 10 -25.59 6.22 48.97
CA LEU A 10 -24.58 7.27 49.10
C LEU A 10 -23.93 7.26 50.49
N GLY A 11 -22.60 7.28 50.51
CA GLY A 11 -21.81 7.70 51.66
C GLY A 11 -21.00 6.58 52.31
N SER A 12 -19.74 6.43 51.88
CA SER A 12 -18.57 6.09 52.71
C SER A 12 -17.48 5.50 51.82
N VAL A 13 -16.25 5.98 52.02
CA VAL A 13 -15.01 5.41 51.49
C VAL A 13 -14.88 3.96 51.97
N VAL A 14 -15.14 2.99 51.09
CA VAL A 14 -14.88 1.56 51.37
C VAL A 14 -14.04 0.98 50.25
N SER A 15 -12.76 0.83 50.59
CA SER A 15 -11.76 -0.03 49.96
C SER A 15 -12.22 -1.51 49.95
N SER A 16 -11.75 -2.24 48.93
CA SER A 16 -11.69 -3.70 48.78
C SER A 16 -12.96 -4.45 48.31
N CYS A 17 -12.80 -5.07 47.15
CA CYS A 17 -13.70 -6.02 46.51
C CYS A 17 -13.74 -7.33 47.31
N ASN A 18 -14.63 -7.45 48.31
CA ASN A 18 -14.74 -8.63 49.19
C ASN A 18 -15.90 -9.59 48.85
N SER A 19 -16.57 -9.46 47.70
CA SER A 19 -17.78 -10.26 47.40
C SER A 19 -17.65 -11.27 46.26
N VAL A 20 -16.61 -11.23 45.43
CA VAL A 20 -16.45 -12.13 44.28
C VAL A 20 -15.14 -12.91 44.40
N ASP A 21 -15.24 -14.20 44.68
CA ASP A 21 -14.09 -15.10 44.81
C ASP A 21 -13.47 -15.45 43.44
N PHE A 22 -12.16 -15.64 43.41
CA PHE A 22 -11.40 -16.06 42.23
C PHE A 22 -11.91 -17.38 41.63
N GLN A 23 -12.28 -18.35 42.48
CA GLN A 23 -12.87 -19.61 42.01
C GLN A 23 -14.24 -19.37 41.37
N MET A 24 -15.04 -18.48 41.96
CA MET A 24 -16.35 -18.10 41.44
C MET A 24 -16.23 -17.44 40.07
N MET A 25 -15.22 -16.59 39.83
CA MET A 25 -14.95 -16.03 38.51
C MET A 25 -14.54 -17.08 37.48
N TRP A 26 -13.74 -18.07 37.84
CA TRP A 26 -13.42 -19.19 36.95
C TRP A 26 -14.65 -19.99 36.55
N HIS A 27 -15.55 -20.27 37.51
CA HIS A 27 -16.82 -20.95 37.21
C HIS A 27 -17.71 -20.10 36.29
N LEU A 28 -17.81 -18.81 36.54
CA LEU A 28 -18.58 -17.88 35.72
C LEU A 28 -18.05 -17.84 34.28
N VAL A 29 -16.74 -17.60 34.11
CA VAL A 29 -16.08 -17.49 32.81
C VAL A 29 -16.19 -18.78 32.01
N ARG A 30 -15.98 -19.95 32.63
CA ARG A 30 -16.09 -21.25 31.95
C ARG A 30 -17.52 -21.55 31.52
N SER A 31 -18.50 -21.29 32.40
CA SER A 31 -19.91 -21.50 32.08
C SER A 31 -20.38 -20.56 30.97
N SER A 32 -19.96 -19.29 31.04
CA SER A 32 -20.22 -18.27 30.04
C SER A 32 -19.62 -18.63 28.68
N TRP A 33 -18.40 -19.17 28.67
CA TRP A 33 -17.74 -19.65 27.44
C TRP A 33 -18.47 -20.85 26.82
N ILE A 34 -18.85 -21.85 27.63
CA ILE A 34 -19.62 -23.00 27.15
C ILE A 34 -20.94 -22.55 26.52
N LEU A 35 -21.65 -21.62 27.17
CA LEU A 35 -22.88 -21.05 26.64
C LEU A 35 -22.64 -20.34 25.30
N HIS A 36 -21.60 -19.49 25.23
CA HIS A 36 -21.24 -18.76 24.01
C HIS A 36 -20.95 -19.69 22.83
N VAL A 37 -20.19 -20.76 23.06
CA VAL A 37 -19.81 -21.74 22.02
C VAL A 37 -21.01 -22.60 21.60
N SER A 38 -21.93 -22.88 22.52
CA SER A 38 -23.11 -23.73 22.26
C SER A 38 -24.24 -23.00 21.50
N CYS A 39 -24.15 -21.67 21.33
CA CYS A 39 -25.15 -20.89 20.60
C CYS A 39 -24.97 -21.00 19.07
N ASN A 40 -25.95 -21.61 18.38
CA ASN A 40 -25.97 -21.77 16.93
C ASN A 40 -26.15 -20.46 16.14
N LYS A 41 -26.83 -19.44 16.73
CA LYS A 41 -26.99 -18.10 16.13
C LYS A 41 -26.48 -17.04 17.11
N ARG A 42 -25.38 -16.39 16.73
CA ARG A 42 -24.69 -15.38 17.55
C ARG A 42 -25.20 -14.00 17.20
N ARG A 43 -26.32 -13.61 17.81
CA ARG A 43 -26.92 -12.27 17.67
C ARG A 43 -26.11 -11.22 18.43
N VAL A 44 -26.28 -9.95 18.06
CA VAL A 44 -25.56 -8.81 18.67
C VAL A 44 -25.88 -8.65 20.15
N ALA A 45 -27.17 -8.61 20.52
CA ALA A 45 -27.59 -8.35 21.90
C ALA A 45 -27.06 -9.38 22.92
N PRO A 46 -27.17 -10.70 22.68
CA PRO A 46 -26.63 -11.71 23.61
C PRO A 46 -25.10 -11.64 23.79
N ILE A 47 -24.36 -11.30 22.73
CA ILE A 47 -22.90 -11.16 22.83
C ILE A 47 -22.55 -9.92 23.66
N ALA A 48 -23.22 -8.80 23.42
CA ALA A 48 -23.01 -7.57 24.19
C ALA A 48 -23.36 -7.77 25.68
N ALA A 49 -24.51 -8.38 25.97
CA ALA A 49 -24.93 -8.71 27.33
C ALA A 49 -23.93 -9.65 28.03
N LEU A 50 -23.43 -10.67 27.34
CA LEU A 50 -22.42 -11.60 27.86
C LEU A 50 -21.13 -10.86 28.23
N LEU A 51 -20.62 -10.00 27.34
CA LEU A 51 -19.40 -9.23 27.57
C LEU A 51 -19.58 -8.28 28.77
N SER A 52 -20.68 -7.54 28.83
CA SER A 52 -20.96 -6.63 29.94
C SER A 52 -21.15 -7.37 31.28
N SER A 53 -21.69 -8.59 31.26
CA SER A 53 -21.94 -9.38 32.47
C SER A 53 -20.66 -10.01 33.04
N VAL A 54 -19.76 -10.50 32.17
CA VAL A 54 -18.52 -11.17 32.60
C VAL A 54 -17.39 -10.17 32.86
N LEU A 55 -17.28 -9.14 32.04
CA LEU A 55 -16.22 -8.13 32.10
C LEU A 55 -16.75 -6.84 32.73
N HIS A 56 -17.03 -6.88 34.03
CA HIS A 56 -17.54 -5.71 34.75
C HIS A 56 -16.40 -4.82 35.28
N SER A 57 -16.56 -3.50 35.22
CA SER A 57 -15.53 -2.52 35.62
C SER A 57 -15.07 -2.67 37.07
N SER A 58 -15.95 -3.10 37.98
CA SER A 58 -15.63 -3.29 39.40
C SER A 58 -14.68 -4.45 39.69
N VAL A 59 -14.58 -5.43 38.80
CA VAL A 59 -13.71 -6.62 38.96
C VAL A 59 -12.48 -6.53 38.06
N PHE A 60 -12.58 -5.82 36.93
CA PHE A 60 -11.53 -5.72 35.93
C PHE A 60 -10.26 -4.98 36.43
N GLY A 61 -10.33 -4.22 37.54
CA GLY A 61 -9.15 -3.56 38.11
C GLY A 61 -8.23 -4.48 38.91
N ASP A 62 -8.65 -5.71 39.24
CA ASP A 62 -7.87 -6.64 40.06
C ASP A 62 -6.83 -7.41 39.22
N GLU A 63 -5.54 -7.21 39.50
CA GLU A 63 -4.44 -7.89 38.80
C GLU A 63 -4.55 -9.43 38.85
N GLY A 64 -5.09 -9.99 39.94
CA GLY A 64 -5.28 -11.44 40.10
C GLY A 64 -6.25 -12.04 39.08
N MET A 65 -7.13 -11.22 38.49
CA MET A 65 -8.07 -11.64 37.45
C MET A 65 -7.40 -11.78 36.08
N HIS A 66 -6.20 -11.21 35.91
CA HIS A 66 -5.46 -11.16 34.65
C HIS A 66 -4.24 -12.07 34.63
N VAL A 67 -3.58 -12.25 35.77
CA VAL A 67 -2.39 -13.10 35.88
C VAL A 67 -2.42 -13.93 37.16
N MET A 68 -2.06 -15.20 37.05
CA MET A 68 -1.83 -16.10 38.17
C MET A 68 -0.49 -16.81 37.97
N GLY A 69 0.56 -16.33 38.64
CA GLY A 69 1.93 -16.79 38.38
C GLY A 69 2.33 -16.55 36.93
N ASN A 70 2.61 -17.63 36.18
CA ASN A 70 2.90 -17.58 34.74
C ASN A 70 1.71 -17.97 33.84
N THR A 71 0.50 -18.05 34.39
CA THR A 71 -0.71 -18.48 33.66
C THR A 71 -1.75 -17.35 33.58
N PRO A 72 -2.60 -17.32 32.53
CA PRO A 72 -3.65 -16.32 32.41
C PRO A 72 -4.69 -16.48 33.52
N GLY A 73 -5.06 -15.37 34.15
CA GLY A 73 -6.19 -15.31 35.09
C GLY A 73 -7.54 -15.52 34.39
N PRO A 74 -8.65 -15.63 35.13
CA PRO A 74 -9.97 -15.95 34.58
C PRO A 74 -10.44 -14.95 33.51
N LEU A 75 -10.30 -13.64 33.74
CA LEU A 75 -10.73 -12.62 32.77
C LEU A 75 -9.81 -12.55 31.57
N LYS A 76 -8.50 -12.71 31.79
CA LYS A 76 -7.51 -12.80 30.70
C LYS A 76 -7.80 -13.98 29.78
N TRP A 77 -7.99 -15.16 30.35
CA TRP A 77 -8.34 -16.36 29.61
C TRP A 77 -9.65 -16.20 28.83
N PHE A 78 -10.67 -15.59 29.43
CA PHE A 78 -11.94 -15.34 28.75
C PHE A 78 -11.75 -14.45 27.51
N ILE A 79 -11.02 -13.35 27.66
CA ILE A 79 -10.76 -12.41 26.57
C ILE A 79 -9.92 -13.08 25.47
N GLU A 80 -8.90 -13.85 25.81
CA GLU A 80 -8.13 -14.64 24.83
C GLU A 80 -9.06 -15.54 24.01
N LYS A 81 -9.95 -16.28 24.67
CA LYS A 81 -10.90 -17.17 23.99
C LYS A 81 -11.91 -16.44 23.12
N VAL A 82 -12.48 -15.34 23.62
CA VAL A 82 -13.42 -14.51 22.88
C VAL A 82 -12.77 -13.88 21.64
N LEU A 83 -11.52 -13.41 21.74
CA LEU A 83 -10.80 -12.82 20.62
C LEU A 83 -10.33 -13.87 19.62
N GLU A 84 -9.87 -15.04 20.08
CA GLU A 84 -9.57 -16.19 19.23
C GLU A 84 -10.78 -16.56 18.37
N GLU A 85 -11.98 -16.64 18.96
CA GLU A 85 -13.18 -16.92 18.18
C GLU A 85 -13.69 -15.73 17.38
N GLY A 86 -13.42 -14.51 17.85
CA GLY A 86 -13.64 -13.27 17.11
C GLY A 86 -12.89 -13.22 15.77
N THR A 87 -11.79 -13.97 15.62
CA THR A 87 -11.13 -14.10 14.30
C THR A 87 -12.04 -14.72 13.24
N LYS A 88 -13.02 -15.53 13.64
CA LYS A 88 -14.05 -16.13 12.77
C LYS A 88 -15.37 -15.36 12.76
N SER A 89 -15.57 -14.46 13.72
CA SER A 89 -16.82 -13.71 13.92
C SER A 89 -16.54 -12.21 14.02
N PRO A 90 -16.74 -11.44 12.93
CA PRO A 90 -16.56 -9.99 12.92
C PRO A 90 -17.39 -9.28 13.99
N ARG A 91 -18.61 -9.73 14.28
CA ARG A 91 -19.46 -9.15 15.35
C ARG A 91 -18.82 -9.30 16.72
N THR A 92 -18.33 -10.50 17.03
CA THR A 92 -17.74 -10.83 18.33
C THR A 92 -16.50 -9.99 18.57
N ILE A 93 -15.60 -9.87 17.58
CA ILE A 93 -14.36 -9.11 17.76
C ILE A 93 -14.62 -7.61 17.86
N ARG A 94 -15.64 -7.07 17.16
CA ARG A 94 -16.03 -5.65 17.26
C ARG A 94 -16.51 -5.31 18.66
N LEU A 95 -17.47 -6.07 19.19
CA LEU A 95 -18.02 -5.85 20.52
C LEU A 95 -16.98 -6.09 21.62
N ALA A 96 -16.15 -7.13 21.47
CA ALA A 96 -15.06 -7.40 22.41
C ALA A 96 -14.02 -6.28 22.41
N ALA A 97 -13.63 -5.74 21.25
CA ALA A 97 -12.68 -4.64 21.16
C ALA A 97 -13.22 -3.35 21.81
N LEU A 98 -14.49 -3.03 21.57
CA LEU A 98 -15.15 -1.87 22.17
C LEU A 98 -15.13 -1.97 23.71
N HIS A 99 -15.62 -3.09 24.25
CA HIS A 99 -15.72 -3.27 25.69
C HIS A 99 -14.34 -3.32 26.36
N LEU A 100 -13.41 -4.10 25.78
CA LEU A 100 -12.06 -4.25 26.32
C LEU A 100 -11.31 -2.92 26.35
N THR A 101 -11.36 -2.14 25.27
CA THR A 101 -10.65 -0.84 25.22
C THR A 101 -11.24 0.17 26.20
N GLY A 102 -12.57 0.17 26.39
CA GLY A 102 -13.22 0.98 27.42
C GLY A 102 -12.76 0.61 28.85
N LEU A 103 -12.68 -0.69 29.16
CA LEU A 103 -12.22 -1.16 30.48
C LEU A 103 -10.73 -0.90 30.72
N LEU A 104 -9.90 -1.03 29.68
CA LEU A 104 -8.47 -0.74 29.75
C LEU A 104 -8.19 0.76 29.93
N LEU A 105 -9.03 1.64 29.35
CA LEU A 105 -8.93 3.08 29.57
C LEU A 105 -9.19 3.44 31.04
N LEU A 106 -10.14 2.76 31.69
CA LEU A 106 -10.45 2.93 33.10
C LEU A 106 -9.39 2.33 34.04
N ASN A 107 -8.58 1.38 33.56
CA ASN A 107 -7.59 0.67 34.37
C ASN A 107 -6.23 0.56 33.62
N PRO A 108 -5.47 1.67 33.46
CA PRO A 108 -4.24 1.67 32.66
C PRO A 108 -3.20 0.64 33.10
N LYS A 109 -3.11 0.34 34.40
CA LYS A 109 -2.19 -0.65 34.99
C LYS A 109 -2.35 -2.07 34.43
N ILE A 110 -3.55 -2.40 33.94
CA ILE A 110 -3.89 -3.73 33.43
C ILE A 110 -3.43 -3.92 31.97
N ILE A 111 -3.17 -2.84 31.23
CA ILE A 111 -2.80 -2.89 29.80
C ILE A 111 -1.57 -3.76 29.53
N LYS A 112 -0.59 -3.77 30.45
CA LYS A 112 0.62 -4.60 30.36
C LYS A 112 0.33 -6.09 30.12
N TYR A 113 -0.82 -6.59 30.59
CA TYR A 113 -1.23 -7.98 30.40
C TYR A 113 -1.85 -8.23 29.02
N TYR A 114 -2.30 -7.20 28.30
CA TYR A 114 -3.11 -7.31 27.07
C TYR A 114 -2.38 -6.89 25.78
N ILE A 115 -1.05 -6.74 25.82
CA ILE A 115 -0.25 -6.30 24.67
C ILE A 115 -0.45 -7.20 23.43
N LYS A 116 -0.55 -8.52 23.62
CA LYS A 116 -0.76 -9.48 22.51
C LYS A 116 -2.11 -9.29 21.82
N GLU A 117 -3.16 -9.01 22.60
CA GLU A 117 -4.53 -8.80 22.15
C GLU A 117 -4.66 -7.44 21.48
N LEU A 118 -4.08 -6.39 22.06
CA LEU A 118 -4.03 -5.05 21.44
C LEU A 118 -3.29 -5.09 20.11
N ARG A 119 -2.23 -5.90 19.99
CA ARG A 119 -1.54 -6.16 18.72
C ARG A 119 -2.46 -6.86 17.70
N LEU A 120 -3.20 -7.88 18.12
CA LEU A 120 -4.19 -8.56 17.27
C LEU A 120 -5.26 -7.58 16.75
N LEU A 121 -5.85 -6.80 17.65
CA LEU A 121 -6.88 -5.80 17.32
C LEU A 121 -6.36 -4.70 16.41
N THR A 122 -5.12 -4.23 16.62
CA THR A 122 -4.45 -3.23 15.78
C THR A 122 -4.25 -3.73 14.34
N LEU A 123 -3.89 -5.00 14.20
CA LEU A 123 -3.63 -5.63 12.90
C LEU A 123 -4.89 -6.15 12.22
N TYR A 124 -6.01 -6.22 12.96
CA TYR A 124 -7.26 -6.78 12.47
C TYR A 124 -7.68 -6.10 11.17
N GLY A 125 -8.05 -6.94 10.20
CA GLY A 125 -8.55 -6.47 8.92
C GLY A 125 -10.04 -6.67 8.87
N SER A 126 -10.77 -5.62 8.50
CA SER A 126 -12.19 -5.73 8.19
C SER A 126 -12.40 -6.88 7.21
N VAL A 127 -12.94 -7.98 7.74
CA VAL A 127 -13.72 -8.96 7.00
C VAL A 127 -14.97 -8.18 6.57
N ALA A 128 -15.39 -8.35 5.32
CA ALA A 128 -16.51 -7.68 4.66
C ALA A 128 -17.57 -7.02 5.58
N PHE A 129 -18.06 -5.85 5.17
CA PHE A 129 -19.18 -5.13 5.80
C PHE A 129 -20.25 -6.13 6.29
N ASP A 130 -20.50 -6.13 7.60
CA ASP A 130 -21.40 -7.09 8.24
C ASP A 130 -22.79 -6.47 8.20
N GLU A 131 -23.46 -6.56 7.04
CA GLU A 131 -24.78 -5.97 6.77
C GLU A 131 -25.79 -6.37 7.83
N ASP A 132 -25.74 -7.63 8.25
CA ASP A 132 -26.58 -8.19 9.30
C ASP A 132 -26.32 -7.55 10.68
N PHE A 133 -25.08 -7.16 11.00
CA PHE A 133 -24.78 -6.47 12.26
C PHE A 133 -25.43 -5.09 12.30
N GLU A 134 -25.32 -4.33 11.20
CA GLU A 134 -25.94 -3.01 11.08
C GLU A 134 -27.47 -3.10 11.00
N ALA A 135 -28.01 -4.10 10.29
CA ALA A 135 -29.43 -4.38 10.25
C ALA A 135 -29.97 -4.76 11.65
N GLU A 136 -29.26 -5.62 12.40
CA GLU A 136 -29.63 -5.95 13.78
C GLU A 136 -29.64 -4.70 14.69
N LEU A 137 -28.68 -3.78 14.54
CA LEU A 137 -28.65 -2.54 15.31
C LEU A 137 -29.76 -1.56 14.94
N ALA A 138 -30.16 -1.52 13.66
CA ALA A 138 -31.23 -0.65 13.17
C ALA A 138 -32.63 -1.16 13.54
N GLU A 139 -32.85 -2.47 13.43
CA GLU A 139 -34.17 -3.09 13.55
C GLU A 139 -34.49 -3.60 14.96
N ASN A 140 -33.48 -4.02 15.75
CA ASN A 140 -33.69 -4.64 17.06
C ASN A 140 -33.40 -3.67 18.22
N HIS A 141 -34.46 -3.34 18.98
CA HIS A 141 -34.37 -2.46 20.14
C HIS A 141 -33.44 -3.00 21.24
N ASP A 142 -33.46 -4.32 21.48
CA ASP A 142 -32.62 -4.96 22.50
C ASP A 142 -31.14 -4.89 22.12
N ALA A 143 -30.83 -5.09 20.83
CA ALA A 143 -29.45 -4.96 20.33
C ALA A 143 -28.92 -3.53 20.51
N LYS A 144 -29.76 -2.53 20.22
CA LYS A 144 -29.41 -1.13 20.41
C LYS A 144 -29.20 -0.78 21.89
N ILE A 145 -30.04 -1.28 22.79
CA ILE A 145 -29.90 -1.07 24.23
C ILE A 145 -28.62 -1.73 24.75
N GLU A 146 -28.40 -3.01 24.47
CA GLU A 146 -27.24 -3.76 24.97
C GLU A 146 -25.92 -3.20 24.42
N VAL A 147 -25.87 -2.83 23.14
CA VAL A 147 -24.69 -2.17 22.58
C VAL A 147 -24.52 -0.78 23.15
N SER A 148 -25.60 -0.03 23.40
CA SER A 148 -25.51 1.26 24.08
C SER A 148 -24.98 1.11 25.51
N LEU A 149 -25.41 0.07 26.25
CA LEU A 149 -24.92 -0.23 27.59
C LEU A 149 -23.44 -0.59 27.58
N LEU A 150 -23.02 -1.43 26.63
CA LEU A 150 -21.61 -1.79 26.42
C LEU A 150 -20.78 -0.58 25.97
N ALA A 151 -21.37 0.31 25.17
CA ALA A 151 -20.78 1.56 24.71
C ALA A 151 -20.90 2.72 25.73
N LYS A 152 -21.48 2.51 26.92
CA LYS A 152 -21.36 3.44 28.06
C LYS A 152 -19.94 3.35 28.63
N SER A 153 -18.95 3.57 27.77
CA SER A 153 -17.58 3.86 28.18
C SER A 153 -17.51 5.32 28.64
N ALA A 154 -16.47 5.67 29.38
CA ALA A 154 -16.27 7.02 29.90
C ALA A 154 -16.10 8.10 28.83
N ASP A 155 -15.95 7.74 27.54
CA ASP A 155 -15.59 8.68 26.47
C ASP A 155 -16.58 8.66 25.28
N PRO A 156 -17.25 9.79 24.97
CA PRO A 156 -18.15 9.93 23.83
C PRO A 156 -17.47 9.71 22.47
N GLU A 157 -16.19 10.06 22.34
CA GLU A 157 -15.45 9.96 21.07
C GLU A 157 -15.16 8.51 20.69
N LEU A 158 -14.89 7.64 21.67
CA LEU A 158 -14.78 6.20 21.46
C LEU A 158 -16.10 5.58 20.98
N THR A 159 -17.23 6.04 21.54
CA THR A 159 -18.58 5.59 21.16
C THR A 159 -18.98 6.12 19.79
N GLU A 160 -18.68 7.37 19.47
CA GLU A 160 -18.93 7.97 18.14
C GLU A 160 -18.06 7.31 17.07
N SER A 161 -16.77 7.14 17.33
CA SER A 161 -15.85 6.44 16.43
C SER A 161 -16.27 4.99 16.20
N PHE A 162 -16.83 4.35 17.22
CA PHE A 162 -17.42 3.02 17.09
C PHE A 162 -18.69 3.06 16.23
N ILE A 163 -19.62 3.98 16.43
CA ILE A 163 -20.86 4.03 15.64
C ILE A 163 -20.59 4.39 14.16
N ASN A 164 -19.62 5.27 13.89
CA ASN A 164 -19.45 5.89 12.59
C ASN A 164 -18.36 5.26 11.71
N THR A 165 -17.60 4.25 12.18
CA THR A 165 -16.47 3.71 11.39
C THR A 165 -16.47 2.20 11.24
N GLU A 166 -16.35 1.72 9.99
CA GLU A 166 -16.24 0.29 9.65
C GLU A 166 -14.94 -0.39 10.16
N LEU A 167 -14.05 0.38 10.79
CA LEU A 167 -12.71 -0.02 11.25
C LEU A 167 -12.64 -0.22 12.78
N TYR A 168 -13.79 -0.52 13.40
CA TYR A 168 -14.07 -0.58 14.83
C TYR A 168 -12.90 -1.07 15.70
N ALA A 169 -12.45 -2.33 15.53
CA ALA A 169 -11.46 -2.94 16.42
C ALA A 169 -10.14 -2.16 16.50
N ARG A 170 -9.69 -1.61 15.36
CA ARG A 170 -8.43 -0.87 15.29
C ARG A 170 -8.59 0.57 15.76
N VAL A 171 -9.71 1.20 15.38
CA VAL A 171 -10.01 2.57 15.79
C VAL A 171 -10.19 2.63 17.30
N SER A 172 -10.84 1.65 17.92
CA SER A 172 -10.95 1.53 19.38
C SER A 172 -9.59 1.49 20.08
N VAL A 173 -8.61 0.73 19.56
CA VAL A 173 -7.25 0.74 20.11
C VAL A 173 -6.56 2.08 19.91
N ALA A 174 -6.77 2.74 18.77
CA ALA A 174 -6.17 4.05 18.50
C ALA A 174 -6.73 5.13 19.44
N VAL A 175 -8.05 5.15 19.65
CA VAL A 175 -8.71 6.07 20.57
C VAL A 175 -8.27 5.79 22.01
N LEU A 176 -8.17 4.52 22.42
CA LEU A 176 -7.61 4.14 23.73
C LEU A 176 -6.24 4.80 23.96
N PHE A 177 -5.28 4.60 23.05
CA PHE A 177 -3.94 5.16 23.22
C PHE A 177 -3.89 6.68 23.05
N TYR A 178 -4.78 7.27 22.26
CA TYR A 178 -4.91 8.71 22.16
C TYR A 178 -5.33 9.32 23.51
N LYS A 179 -6.35 8.76 24.17
CA LYS A 179 -6.82 9.23 25.49
C LYS A 179 -5.82 8.93 26.60
N LEU A 180 -5.15 7.77 26.57
CA LEU A 180 -4.05 7.48 27.49
C LEU A 180 -2.91 8.49 27.34
N ALA A 181 -2.67 9.03 26.15
CA ALA A 181 -1.65 10.06 25.94
C ALA A 181 -2.04 11.43 26.51
N ASP A 182 -3.35 11.71 26.66
CA ASP A 182 -3.84 12.88 27.38
C ASP A 182 -3.71 12.69 28.89
N LEU A 183 -4.05 11.51 29.42
CA LEU A 183 -3.83 11.15 30.82
C LEU A 183 -2.34 11.17 31.21
N ALA A 184 -1.47 10.62 30.36
CA ALA A 184 -0.03 10.66 30.56
C ALA A 184 0.54 12.09 30.49
N GLY A 185 -0.15 13.03 29.83
CA GLY A 185 0.25 14.43 29.76
C GLY A 185 0.00 15.22 31.06
N THR A 186 -0.80 14.69 31.99
CA THR A 186 -1.14 15.33 33.27
C THR A 186 -0.24 14.91 34.45
N VAL A 187 0.81 14.13 34.20
CA VAL A 187 1.80 13.72 35.21
C VAL A 187 2.43 14.97 35.85
N GLY A 188 2.26 15.14 37.17
CA GLY A 188 2.76 16.29 37.94
C GLY A 188 1.70 17.13 38.69
N SER A 189 0.40 16.85 38.53
CA SER A 189 -0.67 17.41 39.37
C SER A 189 -1.21 16.36 40.36
N SER A 190 -1.31 16.72 41.64
CA SER A 190 -1.44 15.80 42.79
C SER A 190 -2.64 14.82 42.74
N ASN A 191 -2.40 13.61 43.28
CA ASN A 191 -3.29 12.45 43.52
C ASN A 191 -3.66 11.49 42.36
N GLY A 192 -3.28 11.76 41.10
CA GLY A 192 -3.52 10.86 39.94
C GLY A 192 -2.29 10.14 39.40
N ASP A 193 -1.17 10.16 40.12
CA ASP A 193 0.17 9.90 39.58
C ASP A 193 0.40 8.45 39.11
N GLU A 194 -0.17 7.46 39.81
CA GLU A 194 0.05 6.04 39.48
C GLU A 194 -0.61 5.62 38.17
N ASP A 195 -1.83 6.08 37.88
CA ASP A 195 -2.54 5.74 36.65
C ASP A 195 -1.99 6.53 35.46
N CYS A 196 -1.53 7.76 35.67
CA CYS A 196 -0.85 8.55 34.65
C CYS A 196 0.49 7.91 34.26
N GLN A 197 1.27 7.45 35.25
CA GLN A 197 2.52 6.73 35.01
C GLN A 197 2.26 5.38 34.33
N ALA A 198 1.25 4.63 34.78
CA ALA A 198 0.88 3.37 34.15
C ALA A 198 0.41 3.54 32.70
N ALA A 199 -0.29 4.64 32.39
CA ALA A 199 -0.67 4.99 31.01
C ALA A 199 0.57 5.27 30.15
N LEU A 200 1.53 6.04 30.68
CA LEU A 200 2.79 6.33 30.01
C LEU A 200 3.59 5.05 29.71
N ASP A 201 3.79 4.20 30.72
CA ASP A 201 4.55 2.96 30.60
C ASP A 201 3.90 1.95 29.65
N SER A 202 2.57 1.85 29.69
CA SER A 202 1.81 1.00 28.77
C SER A 202 1.92 1.47 27.32
N GLY A 203 1.90 2.80 27.08
CA GLY A 203 2.13 3.37 25.76
C GLY A 203 3.55 3.12 25.24
N LYS A 204 4.57 3.30 26.08
CA LYS A 204 5.98 2.98 25.76
C LYS A 204 6.13 1.51 25.38
N LEU A 205 5.59 0.61 26.21
CA LEU A 205 5.66 -0.83 26.00
C LEU A 205 5.04 -1.24 24.67
N PHE A 206 3.84 -0.73 24.37
CA PHE A 206 3.13 -1.07 23.15
C PHE A 206 3.81 -0.48 21.90
N LEU A 207 4.35 0.74 21.97
CA LEU A 207 5.13 1.33 20.88
C LEU A 207 6.35 0.49 20.53
N LEU A 208 7.12 0.06 21.53
CA LEU A 208 8.32 -0.75 21.32
C LEU A 208 7.99 -2.12 20.74
N GLU A 209 6.90 -2.77 21.20
CA GLU A 209 6.40 -4.02 20.62
C GLU A 209 6.05 -3.86 19.14
N LEU A 210 5.38 -2.77 18.75
CA LEU A 210 5.00 -2.54 17.35
C LEU A 210 6.21 -2.22 16.47
N LEU A 211 7.19 -1.46 16.97
CA LEU A 211 8.43 -1.19 16.25
C LEU A 211 9.25 -2.47 16.03
N ASP A 212 9.36 -3.32 17.06
CA ASP A 212 10.00 -4.63 16.96
C ASP A 212 9.31 -5.51 15.91
N LEU A 213 7.97 -5.53 15.96
CA LEU A 213 7.14 -6.30 15.03
C LEU A 213 7.38 -5.90 13.56
N VAL A 214 7.47 -4.61 13.24
CA VAL A 214 7.74 -4.16 11.86
C VAL A 214 9.10 -4.64 11.35
N LEU A 215 10.07 -4.83 12.25
CA LEU A 215 11.43 -5.20 11.90
C LEU A 215 11.66 -6.71 11.85
N ASN A 216 11.01 -7.47 12.73
CA ASN A 216 11.32 -8.87 12.99
C ASN A 216 10.21 -9.86 12.56
N ASP A 217 8.98 -9.40 12.32
CA ASP A 217 7.89 -10.28 11.88
C ASP A 217 8.15 -10.81 10.46
N LYS A 218 7.88 -12.10 10.24
CA LYS A 218 8.12 -12.79 8.96
C LYS A 218 7.41 -12.14 7.77
N ASP A 219 6.26 -11.50 7.99
CA ASP A 219 5.50 -10.84 6.94
C ASP A 219 5.77 -9.34 6.89
N LEU A 220 5.80 -8.66 8.03
CA LEU A 220 5.99 -7.20 8.07
C LEU A 220 7.42 -6.76 7.79
N ALA A 221 8.42 -7.62 7.98
CA ALA A 221 9.80 -7.32 7.63
C ALA A 221 10.09 -7.38 6.12
N LYS A 222 9.21 -8.00 5.31
CA LYS A 222 9.40 -8.17 3.86
C LYS A 222 9.51 -6.81 3.15
N GLU A 223 10.55 -6.62 2.34
CA GLU A 223 10.73 -5.45 1.47
C GLU A 223 9.93 -5.55 0.16
N LEU A 224 9.74 -6.77 -0.35
CA LEU A 224 9.02 -7.05 -1.59
C LEU A 224 7.59 -7.53 -1.31
N TYR A 225 6.59 -6.74 -1.68
CA TYR A 225 5.19 -7.08 -1.54
C TYR A 225 4.31 -6.29 -2.51
N LYS A 226 3.16 -6.87 -2.91
CA LYS A 226 2.24 -6.25 -3.87
C LYS A 226 1.40 -5.16 -3.20
N LYS A 227 1.15 -4.05 -3.93
CA LYS A 227 0.18 -3.02 -3.52
C LYS A 227 -1.18 -3.67 -3.25
N TYR A 228 -1.82 -3.28 -2.15
CA TYR A 228 -3.09 -3.81 -1.65
C TYR A 228 -3.08 -5.28 -1.19
N SER A 229 -1.92 -5.95 -1.10
CA SER A 229 -1.82 -7.27 -0.47
C SER A 229 -2.15 -7.24 1.03
N GLY A 230 -2.37 -8.42 1.64
CA GLY A 230 -2.52 -8.54 3.10
C GLY A 230 -1.34 -7.94 3.87
N ILE A 231 -0.11 -8.19 3.41
CA ILE A 231 1.13 -7.62 3.98
C ILE A 231 1.11 -6.10 3.88
N HIS A 232 0.80 -5.53 2.71
CA HIS A 232 0.73 -4.08 2.52
C HIS A 232 -0.28 -3.44 3.50
N ARG A 233 -1.48 -4.02 3.63
CA ARG A 233 -2.50 -3.53 4.54
C ARG A 233 -2.06 -3.62 5.99
N ARG A 234 -1.43 -4.74 6.41
CA ARG A 234 -0.90 -4.90 7.78
C ARG A 234 0.29 -3.99 8.07
N LYS A 235 1.10 -3.60 7.09
CA LYS A 235 2.14 -2.57 7.27
C LYS A 235 1.53 -1.19 7.52
N ILE A 236 0.53 -0.78 6.73
CA ILE A 236 -0.21 0.48 6.92
C ILE A 236 -0.89 0.50 8.30
N ARG A 237 -1.67 -0.55 8.60
CA ARG A 237 -1.73 -1.25 9.90
C ARG A 237 -0.93 -0.68 11.07
N VAL A 238 0.27 -1.20 11.17
CA VAL A 238 1.14 -0.92 12.30
C VAL A 238 1.60 0.52 12.28
N TRP A 239 1.95 1.07 11.11
CA TRP A 239 2.49 2.43 11.03
C TRP A 239 1.51 3.53 11.42
N GLN A 240 0.21 3.41 11.11
CA GLN A 240 -0.77 4.40 11.60
C GLN A 240 -0.88 4.34 13.13
N MET A 241 -0.79 3.15 13.74
CA MET A 241 -0.81 3.02 15.20
C MET A 241 0.47 3.59 15.83
N ILE A 242 1.64 3.32 15.24
CA ILE A 242 2.93 3.90 15.65
C ILE A 242 2.86 5.45 15.63
N CYS A 243 2.21 6.04 14.62
CA CYS A 243 2.00 7.49 14.58
C CYS A 243 1.17 7.99 15.77
N VAL A 244 0.08 7.31 16.13
CA VAL A 244 -0.74 7.68 17.31
C VAL A 244 0.09 7.58 18.60
N LEU A 245 0.95 6.56 18.70
CA LEU A 245 1.81 6.32 19.86
C LEU A 245 3.02 7.26 19.97
N SER A 246 3.25 8.14 19.00
CA SER A 246 4.39 9.08 19.00
C SER A 246 4.46 9.96 20.26
N ARG A 247 3.31 10.25 20.89
CA ARG A 247 3.23 11.06 22.10
C ARG A 247 3.91 10.40 23.32
N PHE A 248 4.01 9.08 23.35
CA PHE A 248 4.61 8.32 24.45
C PHE A 248 6.14 8.22 24.39
N VAL A 249 6.78 8.76 23.35
CA VAL A 249 8.25 8.79 23.28
C VAL A 249 8.78 9.87 24.21
N ASP A 250 9.61 9.49 25.18
CA ASP A 250 10.32 10.40 26.08
C ASP A 250 11.84 10.25 25.96
N HIS A 251 12.59 10.98 26.78
CA HIS A 251 14.06 10.94 26.76
C HIS A 251 14.65 9.57 27.11
N GLU A 252 13.90 8.70 27.81
CA GLU A 252 14.36 7.36 28.17
C GLU A 252 14.41 6.43 26.94
N ILE A 253 13.35 6.43 26.12
CA ILE A 253 13.23 5.49 25.00
C ILE A 253 13.62 6.06 23.64
N VAL A 254 13.78 7.38 23.50
CA VAL A 254 14.01 8.05 22.19
C VAL A 254 15.22 7.49 21.43
N GLY A 255 16.31 7.16 22.13
CA GLY A 255 17.51 6.57 21.49
C GLY A 255 17.22 5.21 20.85
N LYS A 256 16.44 4.36 21.55
CA LYS A 256 16.00 3.07 21.00
C LYS A 256 15.01 3.25 19.86
N VAL A 257 14.05 4.17 20.00
CA VAL A 257 13.03 4.46 18.97
C VAL A 257 13.67 4.97 17.68
N THR A 258 14.60 5.93 17.76
CA THR A 258 15.29 6.48 16.59
C THR A 258 16.15 5.43 15.89
N SER A 259 16.85 4.57 16.64
CA SER A 259 17.58 3.43 16.07
C SER A 259 16.67 2.52 15.21
N LEU A 260 15.51 2.10 15.75
CA LEU A 260 14.55 1.26 15.01
C LEU A 260 13.92 1.99 13.83
N LEU A 261 13.68 3.30 13.95
CA LEU A 261 13.18 4.16 12.90
C LEU A 261 14.15 4.25 11.72
N HIS A 262 15.44 4.46 11.97
CA HIS A 262 16.45 4.54 10.91
C HIS A 262 16.57 3.23 10.12
N ILE A 263 16.54 2.08 10.80
CA ILE A 263 16.50 0.77 10.15
C ILE A 263 15.25 0.67 9.25
N SER A 264 14.10 1.14 9.75
CA SER A 264 12.84 1.09 9.01
C SER A 264 12.81 2.03 7.79
N LEU A 265 13.40 3.22 7.87
CA LEU A 265 13.54 4.18 6.77
C LEU A 265 14.51 3.71 5.69
N TYR A 266 15.55 2.96 6.10
CA TYR A 266 16.52 2.39 5.16
C TYR A 266 15.88 1.28 4.32
N ARG A 267 15.04 0.41 4.90
CA ARG A 267 14.36 -0.69 4.19
C ARG A 267 13.41 -0.19 3.09
N ASN A 268 13.34 -0.91 1.97
CA ASN A 268 12.42 -0.56 0.89
C ASN A 268 10.96 -0.80 1.33
N ASN A 269 10.11 0.19 1.07
CA ASN A 269 8.67 0.13 1.32
C ASN A 269 7.90 0.89 0.24
N LEU A 270 6.62 0.55 0.07
CA LEU A 270 5.74 1.28 -0.85
C LEU A 270 5.47 2.71 -0.34
N PRO A 271 5.20 3.69 -1.22
CA PRO A 271 5.01 5.10 -0.84
C PRO A 271 3.94 5.31 0.25
N ALA A 272 2.83 4.57 0.21
CA ALA A 272 1.77 4.67 1.21
C ALA A 272 2.21 4.27 2.64
N VAL A 273 3.22 3.40 2.76
CA VAL A 273 3.82 3.04 4.05
C VAL A 273 4.86 4.09 4.46
N ARG A 274 5.68 4.56 3.49
CA ARG A 274 6.70 5.59 3.73
C ARG A 274 6.11 6.90 4.26
N GLN A 275 4.92 7.28 3.80
CA GLN A 275 4.23 8.48 4.30
C GLN A 275 4.05 8.46 5.82
N TYR A 276 3.62 7.34 6.41
CA TYR A 276 3.44 7.23 7.86
C TYR A 276 4.78 7.14 8.61
N LEU A 277 5.74 6.42 8.04
CA LEU A 277 7.14 6.36 8.51
C LEU A 277 7.75 7.76 8.65
N GLU A 278 7.65 8.55 7.58
CA GLU A 278 8.16 9.92 7.50
C GLU A 278 7.41 10.85 8.45
N THR A 279 6.08 10.70 8.55
CA THR A 279 5.26 11.46 9.50
C THR A 279 5.68 11.19 10.94
N PHE A 280 5.90 9.92 11.30
CA PHE A 280 6.41 9.55 12.61
C PHE A 280 7.81 10.16 12.85
N ALA A 281 8.72 10.03 11.89
CA ALA A 281 10.06 10.62 12.00
C ALA A 281 10.02 12.13 12.23
N ILE A 282 9.23 12.87 11.45
CA ILE A 282 9.07 14.33 11.60
C ILE A 282 8.58 14.66 13.01
N ASN A 283 7.57 13.96 13.52
CA ASN A 283 7.05 14.21 14.87
C ASN A 283 8.11 13.96 15.96
N ILE A 284 8.94 12.93 15.81
CA ILE A 284 10.03 12.66 16.77
C ILE A 284 11.08 13.78 16.74
N TYR A 285 11.57 14.19 15.57
CA TYR A 285 12.58 15.24 15.47
C TYR A 285 12.06 16.62 15.89
N LEU A 286 10.78 16.92 15.64
CA LEU A 286 10.15 18.15 16.15
C LEU A 286 10.00 18.12 17.68
N LYS A 287 9.76 16.95 18.28
CA LYS A 287 9.69 16.77 19.73
C LYS A 287 11.07 16.84 20.41
N PHE A 288 12.12 16.37 19.73
CA PHE A 288 13.50 16.33 20.24
C PHE A 288 14.48 17.05 19.29
N PRO A 289 14.54 18.39 19.32
CA PRO A 289 15.34 19.17 18.37
C PRO A 289 16.85 18.88 18.40
N SER A 290 17.41 18.46 19.54
CA SER A 290 18.84 18.14 19.67
C SER A 290 19.29 17.01 18.74
N LEU A 291 18.38 16.07 18.45
CA LEU A 291 18.68 14.91 17.59
C LEU A 291 18.90 15.29 16.13
N VAL A 292 18.48 16.48 15.70
CA VAL A 292 18.66 16.94 14.31
C VAL A 292 20.14 17.07 13.99
N GLY A 293 20.92 17.76 14.85
CA GLY A 293 22.36 17.91 14.68
C GLY A 293 23.12 16.59 14.91
N GLU A 294 22.69 15.81 15.90
CA GLU A 294 23.37 14.56 16.29
C GLU A 294 23.20 13.42 15.28
N GLN A 295 22.02 13.31 14.65
CA GLN A 295 21.67 12.16 13.81
C GLN A 295 21.36 12.58 12.37
N LEU A 296 20.48 13.56 12.17
CA LEU A 296 19.92 13.85 10.84
C LEU A 296 20.95 14.52 9.91
N VAL A 297 21.77 15.44 10.43
CA VAL A 297 22.83 16.11 9.65
C VAL A 297 23.86 15.09 9.12
N PRO A 298 24.46 14.20 9.94
CA PRO A 298 25.36 13.16 9.43
C PRO A 298 24.72 12.25 8.37
N ILE A 299 23.45 11.88 8.54
CA ILE A 299 22.73 11.01 7.59
C ILE A 299 22.54 11.69 6.23
N LEU A 300 22.24 12.99 6.20
CA LEU A 300 22.09 13.74 4.95
C LEU A 300 23.42 13.97 4.23
N GLN A 301 24.55 13.91 4.94
CA GLN A 301 25.89 13.97 4.37
C GLN A 301 26.34 12.62 3.77
N ASP A 302 25.64 11.52 4.05
CA ASP A 302 25.87 10.22 3.42
C ASP A 302 25.17 10.13 2.06
N TYR A 303 25.91 10.51 1.02
CA TYR A 303 25.42 10.53 -0.35
C TYR A 303 25.40 9.17 -1.06
N ASP A 304 25.95 8.12 -0.44
CA ASP A 304 25.99 6.76 -1.01
C ASP A 304 24.76 5.92 -0.60
N MET A 305 23.88 6.47 0.24
CA MET A 305 22.63 5.84 0.65
C MET A 305 21.68 5.59 -0.54
N ARG A 306 20.85 4.54 -0.41
CA ARG A 306 19.76 4.22 -1.36
C ARG A 306 18.92 5.49 -1.67
N PRO A 307 18.71 5.86 -2.96
CA PRO A 307 17.99 7.09 -3.32
C PRO A 307 16.59 7.20 -2.72
N GLN A 308 15.89 6.08 -2.52
CA GLN A 308 14.58 6.06 -1.87
C GLN A 308 14.65 6.47 -0.39
N ALA A 309 15.66 5.99 0.34
CA ALA A 309 15.87 6.35 1.74
C ALA A 309 16.32 7.81 1.88
N LEU A 310 17.27 8.22 1.04
CA LEU A 310 17.74 9.61 0.98
C LEU A 310 16.60 10.59 0.66
N SER A 311 15.68 10.23 -0.25
CA SER A 311 14.50 11.06 -0.55
C SER A 311 13.60 11.26 0.68
N SER A 312 13.41 10.22 1.51
CA SER A 312 12.67 10.35 2.77
C SER A 312 13.37 11.27 3.77
N TYR A 313 14.70 11.20 3.89
CA TYR A 313 15.44 12.09 4.79
C TYR A 313 15.39 13.55 4.33
N VAL A 314 15.45 13.80 3.02
CA VAL A 314 15.23 15.16 2.48
C VAL A 314 13.82 15.65 2.79
N PHE A 315 12.81 14.79 2.65
CA PHE A 315 11.43 15.12 3.04
C PHE A 315 11.32 15.48 4.51
N ILE A 316 11.87 14.63 5.38
CA ILE A 316 11.85 14.82 6.84
C ILE A 316 12.54 16.14 7.20
N ALA A 317 13.74 16.38 6.68
CA ALA A 317 14.51 17.58 6.96
C ALA A 317 13.81 18.87 6.49
N ALA A 318 13.22 18.87 5.29
CA ALA A 318 12.46 20.01 4.79
C ALA A 318 11.25 20.34 5.69
N ASN A 319 10.53 19.32 6.16
CA ASN A 319 9.39 19.52 7.04
C ASN A 319 9.82 19.94 8.46
N ILE A 320 10.95 19.45 8.98
CA ILE A 320 11.51 19.92 10.25
C ILE A 320 11.83 21.41 10.16
N ILE A 321 12.51 21.86 9.09
CA ILE A 321 12.78 23.28 8.86
C ILE A 321 11.47 24.10 8.84
N LEU A 322 10.47 23.64 8.09
CA LEU A 322 9.22 24.39 7.90
C LEU A 322 8.34 24.47 9.15
N HIS A 323 8.35 23.44 9.99
CA HIS A 323 7.42 23.28 11.11
C HIS A 323 8.07 23.41 12.50
N ALA A 324 9.38 23.61 12.58
CA ALA A 324 10.08 23.92 13.83
C ALA A 324 9.56 25.22 14.47
N SER A 325 9.70 25.32 15.80
CA SER A 325 9.42 26.55 16.54
C SER A 325 10.34 27.69 16.07
N LYS A 326 9.88 28.94 16.18
CA LYS A 326 10.65 30.12 15.71
C LYS A 326 12.05 30.23 16.35
N GLU A 327 12.22 29.69 17.55
CA GLU A 327 13.46 29.69 18.32
C GLU A 327 14.54 28.82 17.66
N VAL A 328 14.19 27.61 17.21
CA VAL A 328 15.14 26.62 16.68
C VAL A 328 15.12 26.54 15.15
N GLN A 329 14.06 27.05 14.50
CA GLN A 329 13.89 27.02 13.04
C GLN A 329 15.08 27.58 12.27
N SER A 330 15.68 28.68 12.76
CA SER A 330 16.88 29.24 12.13
C SER A 330 18.09 28.32 12.25
N SER A 331 18.29 27.69 13.41
CA SER A 331 19.38 26.73 13.61
C SER A 331 19.20 25.53 12.68
N HIS A 332 17.99 24.96 12.63
CA HIS A 332 17.71 23.82 11.76
C HIS A 332 17.86 24.17 10.27
N LEU A 333 17.48 25.37 9.85
CA LEU A 333 17.76 25.83 8.49
C LEU A 333 19.26 25.91 8.24
N ASP A 334 20.02 26.48 9.18
CA ASP A 334 21.48 26.60 9.08
C ASP A 334 22.19 25.23 9.05
N ASP A 335 21.64 24.23 9.72
CA ASP A 335 22.24 22.89 9.85
C ASP A 335 21.84 21.95 8.71
N LEU A 336 20.57 21.93 8.32
CA LEU A 336 20.02 20.96 7.37
C LEU A 336 20.02 21.45 5.93
N PHE A 337 20.00 22.75 5.68
CA PHE A 337 19.98 23.26 4.31
C PHE A 337 21.27 22.98 3.54
N PRO A 338 22.48 23.18 4.11
CA PRO A 338 23.73 22.89 3.42
C PRO A 338 23.86 21.46 2.87
N PRO A 339 23.56 20.37 3.62
CA PRO A 339 23.64 19.01 3.08
C PRO A 339 22.51 18.65 2.10
N ILE A 340 21.40 19.41 2.07
CA ILE A 340 20.31 19.22 1.09
C ILE A 340 20.66 19.83 -0.28
N VAL A 341 21.33 20.98 -0.30
CA VAL A 341 21.64 21.74 -1.53
C VAL A 341 22.30 20.87 -2.62
N PRO A 342 23.30 20.01 -2.32
CA PRO A 342 23.93 19.23 -3.36
C PRO A 342 23.00 18.22 -4.04
N LEU A 343 21.99 17.74 -3.32
CA LEU A 343 20.99 16.79 -3.84
C LEU A 343 20.10 17.42 -4.93
N LEU A 344 20.09 18.75 -5.07
CA LEU A 344 19.48 19.48 -6.20
C LEU A 344 20.15 19.15 -7.54
N THR A 345 21.37 18.63 -7.49
CA THR A 345 22.17 18.24 -8.67
C THR A 345 22.25 16.73 -8.85
N SER A 346 21.51 15.95 -8.05
CA SER A 346 21.55 14.48 -8.11
C SER A 346 21.28 13.94 -9.52
N HIS A 347 22.02 12.90 -9.90
CA HIS A 347 21.81 12.17 -11.15
C HIS A 347 20.48 11.39 -11.15
N HIS A 348 19.98 11.00 -9.98
CA HIS A 348 18.72 10.29 -9.85
C HIS A 348 17.54 11.27 -10.00
N HIS A 349 16.87 11.24 -11.16
CA HIS A 349 15.86 12.23 -11.53
C HIS A 349 14.76 12.43 -10.48
N SER A 350 14.26 11.37 -9.83
CA SER A 350 13.18 11.48 -8.83
C SER A 350 13.66 12.16 -7.55
N LEU A 351 14.89 11.85 -7.10
CA LEU A 351 15.48 12.46 -5.91
C LEU A 351 15.73 13.94 -6.19
N ARG A 352 16.37 14.24 -7.33
CA ARG A 352 16.61 15.61 -7.78
C ARG A 352 15.33 16.44 -7.84
N GLY A 353 14.32 15.97 -8.58
CA GLY A 353 13.07 16.71 -8.78
C GLY A 353 12.32 16.92 -7.46
N PHE A 354 12.34 15.92 -6.58
CA PHE A 354 11.71 16.02 -5.26
C PHE A 354 12.45 16.99 -4.33
N THR A 355 13.78 16.93 -4.28
CA THR A 355 14.62 17.89 -3.54
C THR A 355 14.39 19.31 -4.03
N GLN A 356 14.34 19.53 -5.35
CA GLN A 356 14.07 20.84 -5.94
C GLN A 356 12.74 21.42 -5.49
N LEU A 357 11.67 20.61 -5.48
CA LEU A 357 10.35 21.03 -5.00
C LEU A 357 10.38 21.43 -3.52
N LEU A 358 11.01 20.60 -2.68
CA LEU A 358 11.06 20.83 -1.23
C LEU A 358 11.90 22.05 -0.88
N VAL A 359 13.07 22.22 -1.52
CA VAL A 359 13.90 23.42 -1.35
C VAL A 359 13.16 24.67 -1.80
N PHE A 360 12.44 24.61 -2.93
CA PHE A 360 11.60 25.72 -3.37
C PHE A 360 10.54 26.09 -2.32
N GLN A 361 9.90 25.12 -1.68
CA GLN A 361 8.92 25.37 -0.61
C GLN A 361 9.56 26.00 0.63
N VAL A 362 10.73 25.50 1.06
CA VAL A 362 11.49 26.04 2.19
C VAL A 362 11.87 27.49 1.91
N LEU A 363 12.49 27.76 0.76
CA LEU A 363 12.92 29.10 0.37
C LEU A 363 11.71 30.04 0.23
N SER A 364 10.67 29.66 -0.50
CA SER A 364 9.49 30.52 -0.71
C SER A 364 8.84 31.00 0.59
N LYS A 365 8.89 30.18 1.66
CA LYS A 365 8.33 30.53 2.97
C LYS A 365 9.30 31.29 3.88
N LEU A 366 10.61 31.04 3.78
CA LEU A 366 11.60 31.55 4.73
C LEU A 366 12.55 32.63 4.16
N PHE A 367 12.50 32.92 2.85
CA PHE A 367 13.41 33.86 2.17
C PHE A 367 13.42 35.27 2.79
N ARG A 368 12.26 35.79 3.22
CA ARG A 368 12.16 37.12 3.86
C ARG A 368 12.83 37.19 5.23
N THR A 369 12.98 36.06 5.92
CA THR A 369 13.58 35.99 7.25
C THR A 369 15.12 36.00 7.16
N LEU A 370 15.66 35.52 6.04
CA LEU A 370 17.10 35.38 5.78
C LEU A 370 17.81 36.73 5.55
N GLU A 371 17.13 37.68 4.91
CA GLU A 371 17.68 39.01 4.58
C GLU A 371 17.98 39.88 5.82
N SER A 372 17.52 39.51 7.02
CA SER A 372 17.68 40.31 8.24
C SER A 372 18.91 40.01 9.10
N ARG A 373 19.74 39.00 8.75
CA ARG A 373 20.81 38.53 9.65
C ARG A 373 22.21 38.98 9.25
N THR A 374 22.78 39.86 10.07
CA THR A 374 24.23 40.01 10.28
C THR A 374 24.67 39.03 11.37
N SER A 375 25.39 37.95 11.02
CA SER A 375 25.96 36.98 11.98
C SER A 375 27.44 36.71 11.67
N ILE A 376 28.22 36.46 12.74
CA ILE A 376 29.68 36.24 12.78
C ILE A 376 30.09 34.85 12.21
N ILE A 377 29.11 33.97 12.00
CA ILE A 377 29.30 32.62 11.43
C ILE A 377 29.33 32.73 9.90
N MET A 378 30.13 31.87 9.24
CA MET A 378 30.29 31.87 7.79
C MET A 378 28.91 31.92 7.08
N PRO A 379 28.69 32.84 6.12
CA PRO A 379 27.38 33.07 5.50
C PRO A 379 26.77 31.76 4.98
N LEU A 380 25.43 31.60 5.11
CA LEU A 380 24.72 30.40 4.69
C LEU A 380 25.03 30.05 3.23
N GLU A 381 25.12 31.07 2.38
CA GLU A 381 25.46 30.95 0.97
C GLU A 381 26.83 30.26 0.80
N LYS A 382 27.84 30.70 1.54
CA LYS A 382 29.19 30.13 1.47
C LYS A 382 29.23 28.69 1.97
N ARG A 383 28.48 28.33 3.02
CA ARG A 383 28.35 26.95 3.49
C ARG A 383 27.65 26.05 2.45
N CYS A 384 26.58 26.54 1.82
CA CYS A 384 25.90 25.82 0.74
C CYS A 384 26.84 25.53 -0.44
N PHE A 385 27.69 26.48 -0.82
CA PHE A 385 28.68 26.29 -1.87
C PHE A 385 29.82 25.33 -1.46
N GLU A 386 30.24 25.33 -0.20
CA GLU A 386 31.25 24.38 0.30
C GLU A 386 30.72 22.93 0.34
N GLU A 387 29.46 22.72 0.76
CA GLU A 387 28.82 21.41 0.69
C GLU A 387 28.58 20.95 -0.74
N LEU A 388 28.14 21.84 -1.64
CA LEU A 388 28.01 21.54 -3.06
C LEU A 388 29.35 21.13 -3.66
N LYS A 389 30.43 21.85 -3.33
CA LYS A 389 31.79 21.48 -3.74
C LYS A 389 32.19 20.10 -3.22
N SER A 390 31.91 19.80 -1.95
CA SER A 390 32.19 18.50 -1.32
C SER A 390 31.44 17.35 -2.01
N TYR A 391 30.14 17.52 -2.26
CA TYR A 391 29.30 16.55 -2.95
C TYR A 391 29.78 16.29 -4.38
N LEU A 392 29.99 17.36 -5.16
CA LEU A 392 30.51 17.22 -6.51
C LEU A 392 31.84 16.46 -6.47
N ALA A 393 32.74 16.80 -5.54
CA ALA A 393 34.04 16.14 -5.40
C ALA A 393 33.94 14.64 -5.08
N LYS A 394 33.06 14.24 -4.14
CA LYS A 394 33.04 12.89 -3.54
C LYS A 394 31.98 11.93 -4.10
N ASN A 395 30.87 12.42 -4.65
CA ASN A 395 29.77 11.56 -5.11
C ASN A 395 30.23 10.64 -6.25
N SER A 396 29.95 9.34 -6.14
CA SER A 396 30.46 8.31 -7.05
C SER A 396 30.07 8.55 -8.52
N ASP A 397 28.84 9.00 -8.80
CA ASP A 397 28.40 9.33 -10.16
C ASP A 397 29.11 10.58 -10.71
N CYS A 398 29.26 11.63 -9.88
CA CYS A 398 30.01 12.85 -10.23
C CYS A 398 31.50 12.55 -10.48
N VAL A 399 32.09 11.65 -9.70
CA VAL A 399 33.47 11.19 -9.87
C VAL A 399 33.61 10.41 -11.18
N ARG A 400 32.69 9.49 -11.49
CA ARG A 400 32.70 8.78 -12.79
C ARG A 400 32.56 9.74 -13.97
N LEU A 401 31.64 10.71 -13.87
CA LEU A 401 31.44 11.71 -14.92
C LEU A 401 32.69 12.59 -15.07
N ARG A 402 33.27 13.06 -13.96
CA ARG A 402 34.53 13.83 -13.98
C ARG A 402 35.64 13.03 -14.62
N ALA A 403 35.89 11.80 -14.19
CA ALA A 403 36.92 10.94 -14.79
C ALA A 403 36.70 10.74 -16.31
N SER A 404 35.45 10.65 -16.77
CA SER A 404 35.14 10.57 -18.21
C SER A 404 35.36 11.87 -18.98
N MET A 405 35.35 13.02 -18.29
CA MET A 405 35.45 14.37 -18.88
C MET A 405 36.77 15.08 -18.57
N GLU A 406 37.58 14.60 -17.62
CA GLU A 406 38.76 15.25 -17.05
C GLU A 406 39.77 15.61 -18.14
N GLY A 407 40.08 14.64 -19.01
CA GLY A 407 40.95 14.89 -20.16
C GLY A 407 40.40 15.95 -21.14
N TYR A 408 39.08 16.02 -21.35
CA TYR A 408 38.45 17.00 -22.25
C TYR A 408 38.37 18.40 -21.64
N LEU A 409 38.14 18.50 -20.33
CA LEU A 409 38.02 19.76 -19.61
C LEU A 409 39.39 20.43 -19.43
N ASP A 410 40.43 19.65 -19.14
CA ASP A 410 41.79 20.15 -18.94
C ASP A 410 42.49 20.49 -20.26
N ALA A 411 42.14 19.81 -21.36
CA ALA A 411 42.67 20.09 -22.70
C ALA A 411 41.88 21.19 -23.47
N TYR A 412 40.75 21.66 -22.95
CA TYR A 412 39.92 22.65 -23.65
C TYR A 412 40.58 24.03 -23.66
N ASN A 413 41.10 24.42 -24.82
CA ASN A 413 41.59 25.76 -25.08
C ASN A 413 40.84 26.36 -26.28
N PRO A 414 39.96 27.35 -26.08
CA PRO A 414 39.08 27.85 -27.15
C PRO A 414 39.82 28.42 -28.36
N LYS A 415 41.10 28.81 -28.23
CA LYS A 415 41.93 29.25 -29.36
C LYS A 415 42.60 28.10 -30.12
N LEU A 416 42.90 27.00 -29.44
CA LEU A 416 43.49 25.81 -30.05
C LEU A 416 42.41 24.88 -30.61
N SER A 417 41.25 24.79 -29.96
CA SER A 417 40.11 23.95 -30.37
C SER A 417 39.42 24.40 -31.66
N ILE A 418 39.77 25.57 -32.20
CA ILE A 418 39.21 26.12 -33.46
C ILE A 418 40.21 26.06 -34.63
N ILE A 419 41.48 25.72 -34.39
CA ILE A 419 42.47 25.58 -35.46
C ILE A 419 42.50 24.13 -35.96
N PRO A 420 42.82 23.89 -37.24
CA PRO A 420 42.84 22.54 -37.80
C PRO A 420 43.68 21.54 -36.98
N ALA A 421 44.83 21.96 -36.44
CA ALA A 421 45.65 21.12 -35.57
C ALA A 421 44.95 20.71 -34.26
N GLY A 422 44.17 21.59 -33.63
CA GLY A 422 43.43 21.23 -32.40
C GLY A 422 42.15 20.44 -32.67
N ILE A 423 41.60 20.48 -33.89
CA ILE A 423 40.42 19.70 -34.29
C ILE A 423 40.81 18.28 -34.73
N PHE A 424 41.95 18.15 -35.44
CA PHE A 424 42.34 16.92 -36.13
C PHE A 424 43.56 16.20 -35.52
N VAL A 425 44.40 16.87 -34.74
CA VAL A 425 45.67 16.30 -34.22
C VAL A 425 45.67 16.19 -32.69
N ASN A 426 45.19 17.21 -31.98
CA ASN A 426 45.19 17.24 -30.51
C ASN A 426 43.90 16.62 -29.94
N ARG A 427 43.71 15.31 -30.13
CA ARG A 427 42.62 14.57 -29.48
C ARG A 427 43.16 13.83 -28.26
N VAL A 428 42.49 14.03 -27.13
CA VAL A 428 42.70 13.21 -25.93
C VAL A 428 42.12 11.82 -26.24
N GLU A 429 43.02 10.93 -26.64
CA GLU A 429 42.92 9.48 -26.90
C GLU A 429 41.57 8.88 -27.38
N GLU A 430 41.63 8.42 -28.64
CA GLU A 430 40.96 7.26 -29.26
C GLU A 430 39.47 6.99 -28.96
N ARG A 431 38.62 7.64 -29.76
CA ARG A 431 37.53 6.92 -30.45
C ARG A 431 37.67 7.17 -31.94
N GLU A 432 37.81 6.08 -32.70
CA GLU A 432 37.77 6.10 -34.17
C GLU A 432 36.55 6.92 -34.62
N PHE A 433 36.80 7.93 -35.42
CA PHE A 433 35.80 8.88 -35.88
C PHE A 433 35.09 8.30 -37.10
N GLU A 434 33.80 7.97 -36.95
CA GLU A 434 32.88 7.73 -38.06
C GLU A 434 32.73 9.01 -38.89
N CYS A 435 33.23 9.00 -40.13
CA CYS A 435 32.54 9.43 -41.36
C CYS A 435 33.51 9.81 -42.49
N VAL A 436 34.10 8.82 -43.18
CA VAL A 436 34.27 8.84 -44.64
C VAL A 436 34.17 7.38 -45.12
N SER A 437 33.25 7.06 -46.03
CA SER A 437 33.24 5.75 -46.70
C SER A 437 34.50 5.62 -47.57
N THR A 438 35.28 4.56 -47.37
CA THR A 438 36.44 4.22 -48.22
C THR A 438 36.05 4.33 -49.68
N SER A 439 36.85 5.06 -50.47
CA SER A 439 36.53 5.24 -51.89
C SER A 439 36.52 3.87 -52.59
N LEU A 440 35.68 3.69 -53.63
CA LEU A 440 35.66 2.44 -54.40
C LEU A 440 37.08 2.03 -54.87
N MET A 441 37.94 3.03 -55.14
CA MET A 441 39.32 2.83 -55.54
C MET A 441 40.20 2.28 -54.42
N GLU A 442 39.93 2.68 -53.18
CA GLU A 442 40.58 2.16 -51.97
C GLU A 442 40.08 0.76 -51.60
N GLN A 443 38.79 0.47 -51.82
CA GLN A 443 38.25 -0.89 -51.71
C GLN A 443 38.85 -1.84 -52.76
N VAL A 444 39.03 -1.37 -54.00
CA VAL A 444 39.71 -2.14 -55.05
C VAL A 444 41.19 -2.33 -54.72
N LEU A 445 41.87 -1.31 -54.19
CA LEU A 445 43.26 -1.43 -53.75
C LEU A 445 43.41 -2.43 -52.61
N ASN A 446 42.52 -2.39 -51.62
CA ASN A 446 42.52 -3.34 -50.51
C ASN A 446 42.20 -4.75 -50.99
N PHE A 447 41.17 -4.95 -51.83
CA PHE A 447 40.89 -6.25 -52.43
C PHE A 447 42.07 -6.78 -53.24
N LEU A 448 42.71 -5.95 -54.06
CA LEU A 448 43.89 -6.34 -54.84
C LEU A 448 45.11 -6.60 -53.95
N SER A 449 45.21 -5.96 -52.78
CA SER A 449 46.26 -6.21 -51.80
C SER A 449 46.02 -7.53 -51.08
N ASP A 450 44.78 -7.79 -50.65
CA ASP A 450 44.37 -9.02 -49.98
C ASP A 450 44.54 -10.23 -50.90
N VAL A 451 44.10 -10.14 -52.17
CA VAL A 451 44.33 -11.20 -53.16
C VAL A 451 45.83 -11.40 -53.42
N ARG A 452 46.64 -10.33 -53.38
CA ARG A 452 48.09 -10.44 -53.56
C ARG A 452 48.77 -11.05 -52.35
N GLU A 453 48.26 -10.79 -51.15
CA GLU A 453 48.76 -11.37 -49.91
C GLU A 453 48.32 -12.82 -49.76
N ASP A 454 47.09 -13.17 -50.15
CA ASP A 454 46.64 -14.56 -50.29
C ASP A 454 47.46 -15.32 -51.32
N LEU A 455 47.80 -14.70 -52.46
CA LEU A 455 48.70 -15.29 -53.45
C LEU A 455 50.11 -15.46 -52.87
N ARG A 456 50.62 -14.49 -52.11
CA ARG A 456 51.91 -14.63 -51.39
C ARG A 456 51.86 -15.71 -50.33
N CYS A 457 50.78 -15.85 -49.58
CA CYS A 457 50.59 -16.89 -48.58
C CYS A 457 50.44 -18.27 -49.25
N SER A 458 49.77 -18.38 -50.40
CA SER A 458 49.71 -19.60 -51.19
C SER A 458 51.07 -19.97 -51.77
N MET A 459 51.80 -19.00 -52.36
CA MET A 459 53.16 -19.21 -52.85
C MET A 459 54.14 -19.53 -51.71
N ALA A 460 53.98 -18.94 -50.53
CA ALA A 460 54.77 -19.26 -49.34
C ALA A 460 54.43 -20.67 -48.84
N LYS A 461 53.16 -21.09 -48.86
CA LYS A 461 52.74 -22.48 -48.58
C LYS A 461 53.28 -23.47 -49.61
N ASP A 462 53.33 -23.11 -50.89
CA ASP A 462 53.91 -23.96 -51.94
C ASP A 462 55.45 -24.04 -51.80
N VAL A 463 56.12 -22.94 -51.46
CA VAL A 463 57.56 -22.93 -51.15
C VAL A 463 57.87 -23.75 -49.90
N VAL A 464 57.02 -23.71 -48.87
CA VAL A 464 57.13 -24.54 -47.66
C VAL A 464 56.81 -26.01 -47.94
N THR A 465 55.88 -26.31 -48.86
CA THR A 465 55.58 -27.68 -49.31
C THR A 465 56.75 -28.26 -50.13
N ILE A 466 57.35 -27.47 -51.03
CA ILE A 466 58.56 -27.83 -51.80
C ILE A 466 59.78 -27.99 -50.88
N LYS A 467 59.88 -27.22 -49.77
CA LYS A 467 60.92 -27.40 -48.74
C LYS A 467 60.69 -28.65 -47.88
N ASN A 468 59.43 -28.93 -47.52
CA ASN A 468 59.05 -30.09 -46.69
C ASN A 468 59.10 -31.42 -47.46
N GLU A 469 58.95 -31.40 -48.79
CA GLU A 469 59.20 -32.56 -49.66
C GLU A 469 60.71 -32.77 -49.94
N ARG A 470 61.52 -31.70 -49.94
CA ARG A 470 63.00 -31.80 -50.00
C ARG A 470 63.67 -32.15 -48.66
N LEU A 471 62.96 -32.02 -47.54
CA LEU A 471 63.42 -32.39 -46.18
C LEU A 471 62.93 -33.79 -45.72
N LYS A 472 62.28 -34.55 -46.60
CA LYS A 472 61.85 -35.96 -46.37
C LYS A 472 62.67 -37.00 -47.14
N ILE A 473 63.88 -36.66 -47.60
CA ILE A 473 64.85 -37.63 -48.12
C ILE A 473 66.14 -37.53 -47.28
N GLY A 474 66.26 -38.41 -46.29
CA GLY A 474 67.46 -38.69 -45.48
C GLY A 474 67.61 -37.80 -44.24
N GLY A 475 67.76 -38.27 -43.01
CA GLY A 475 67.89 -39.62 -42.46
C GLY A 475 68.58 -39.51 -41.07
N ASP A 476 67.92 -40.08 -40.07
CA ASP A 476 68.43 -40.57 -38.77
C ASP A 476 68.84 -39.65 -37.59
N PRO A 477 68.74 -40.17 -36.34
CA PRO A 477 68.43 -39.43 -35.12
C PRO A 477 69.57 -39.46 -34.08
N ASP A 478 69.52 -38.56 -33.09
CA ASP A 478 69.74 -38.87 -31.65
C ASP A 478 69.95 -37.61 -30.79
N ASN A 479 69.57 -37.77 -29.51
CA ASN A 479 70.06 -37.11 -28.29
C ASN A 479 69.53 -35.72 -27.83
N MET A 480 68.75 -35.82 -26.74
CA MET A 480 69.08 -35.35 -25.37
C MET A 480 69.32 -33.86 -25.07
N GLU A 481 68.48 -33.37 -24.14
CA GLU A 481 68.84 -32.72 -22.86
C GLU A 481 69.05 -31.19 -22.71
N LEU A 482 68.41 -30.69 -21.63
CA LEU A 482 68.83 -29.67 -20.63
C LEU A 482 68.77 -28.18 -21.03
N LEU A 483 67.85 -27.40 -20.44
CA LEU A 483 67.83 -26.74 -19.12
C LEU A 483 68.65 -25.42 -19.07
N SER A 484 67.96 -24.28 -18.83
CA SER A 484 68.08 -23.45 -17.59
C SER A 484 69.06 -22.26 -17.74
N ASP A 485 68.94 -21.10 -17.07
CA ASP A 485 67.94 -20.49 -16.18
C ASP A 485 68.41 -19.03 -15.88
N VAL A 486 67.68 -18.35 -14.98
CA VAL A 486 68.13 -17.25 -14.07
C VAL A 486 67.95 -15.82 -14.61
N ASP A 487 67.24 -14.86 -13.99
CA ASP A 487 66.57 -14.76 -12.69
C ASP A 487 65.42 -13.72 -12.67
N LYS A 488 64.61 -13.79 -11.60
CA LYS A 488 63.46 -12.95 -11.22
C LYS A 488 63.84 -11.59 -10.62
N GLU A 489 62.95 -10.59 -10.76
CA GLU A 489 62.21 -9.93 -9.65
C GLU A 489 61.54 -8.61 -10.07
N LYS A 490 60.19 -8.53 -9.98
CA LYS A 490 59.46 -7.48 -9.24
C LYS A 490 57.93 -7.68 -9.29
N LEU A 491 57.34 -7.37 -8.13
CA LEU A 491 55.95 -7.51 -7.72
C LEU A 491 54.96 -6.52 -8.37
N HIS A 492 53.75 -7.03 -8.64
CA HIS A 492 52.39 -6.45 -8.53
C HIS A 492 52.08 -5.03 -9.01
N THR A 493 51.02 -4.86 -9.83
CA THR A 493 49.68 -4.38 -9.37
C THR A 493 48.58 -4.40 -10.46
N GLN A 494 47.31 -4.50 -10.01
CA GLN A 494 46.02 -4.03 -10.60
C GLN A 494 45.30 -4.89 -11.67
N LEU A 495 44.10 -5.42 -11.35
CA LEU A 495 42.73 -4.86 -11.56
C LEU A 495 42.33 -4.85 -13.05
N ALA A 496 41.47 -5.73 -13.54
CA ALA A 496 40.00 -5.85 -13.34
C ALA A 496 39.16 -5.04 -14.35
N ASN A 497 38.16 -5.76 -14.91
CA ASN A 497 36.98 -5.32 -15.66
C ASN A 497 37.22 -4.92 -17.13
N GLY A 498 36.50 -5.41 -18.13
CA GLY A 498 35.18 -6.05 -18.14
C GLY A 498 34.26 -5.28 -19.11
N SER A 499 33.28 -6.02 -19.66
CA SER A 499 32.13 -5.57 -20.46
C SER A 499 32.36 -5.44 -21.97
N SER A 500 31.40 -5.72 -22.85
CA SER A 500 30.13 -6.48 -22.83
C SER A 500 29.49 -6.30 -24.22
N LEU A 501 28.38 -7.01 -24.44
CA LEU A 501 27.35 -6.83 -25.49
C LEU A 501 27.67 -7.61 -26.79
N ASP A 502 26.76 -8.36 -27.42
CA ASP A 502 25.33 -8.50 -27.15
C ASP A 502 24.71 -9.65 -27.97
N PHE A 503 23.49 -10.01 -27.55
CA PHE A 503 22.34 -10.41 -28.37
C PHE A 503 22.07 -11.88 -28.80
N GLN A 504 20.85 -12.28 -28.38
CA GLN A 504 19.88 -13.18 -29.02
C GLN A 504 20.04 -14.70 -28.86
N LYS A 505 19.10 -15.31 -28.11
CA LYS A 505 18.04 -16.24 -28.61
C LYS A 505 17.24 -16.78 -27.42
N LYS A 506 15.93 -16.54 -27.38
CA LYS A 506 14.84 -17.38 -27.94
C LYS A 506 14.62 -18.66 -27.12
N ILE A 507 13.64 -18.56 -26.22
CA ILE A 507 13.11 -19.61 -25.36
C ILE A 507 12.39 -20.67 -26.20
N THR A 508 12.72 -21.95 -25.98
CA THR A 508 11.85 -23.09 -26.31
C THR A 508 11.79 -24.01 -25.09
N LEU A 509 10.56 -24.39 -24.73
CA LEU A 509 10.20 -25.29 -23.63
C LEU A 509 10.62 -26.73 -23.89
N SER A 510 11.09 -27.44 -22.85
CA SER A 510 10.94 -28.90 -22.77
C SER A 510 10.90 -29.39 -21.32
N LYS A 511 9.80 -30.08 -21.02
CA LYS A 511 9.56 -30.93 -19.84
C LYS A 511 10.56 -32.09 -19.78
N ASN A 512 10.98 -32.46 -18.57
CA ASN A 512 10.98 -33.81 -18.00
C ASN A 512 12.13 -33.97 -17.00
N GLU A 513 11.82 -34.10 -15.70
CA GLU A 513 12.74 -34.76 -14.77
C GLU A 513 12.09 -36.04 -14.24
N LYS A 514 12.83 -37.12 -14.45
CA LYS A 514 12.56 -38.46 -13.93
C LYS A 514 13.09 -38.55 -12.50
N LYS A 515 12.37 -39.37 -11.74
CA LYS A 515 12.73 -40.02 -10.48
C LYS A 515 14.20 -40.47 -10.44
N ASP A 516 14.81 -40.30 -9.26
CA ASP A 516 15.63 -41.34 -8.67
C ASP A 516 15.44 -41.42 -7.15
N THR A 517 15.58 -42.65 -6.66
CA THR A 517 15.14 -43.12 -5.34
C THR A 517 16.33 -43.70 -4.57
N SER A 518 16.23 -43.69 -3.23
CA SER A 518 17.12 -44.28 -2.20
C SER A 518 18.29 -43.37 -1.80
N PHE A 519 18.57 -43.08 -0.52
CA PHE A 519 18.62 -43.99 0.63
C PHE A 519 18.25 -43.31 1.98
N SER A 520 17.89 -44.15 2.95
CA SER A 520 17.29 -43.88 4.26
C SER A 520 18.20 -43.30 5.34
N SER A 521 17.60 -42.48 6.22
CA SER A 521 17.56 -42.57 7.69
C SER A 521 17.83 -41.24 8.40
N TYR A 522 16.85 -40.80 9.22
CA TYR A 522 16.96 -40.16 10.53
C TYR A 522 15.64 -39.40 10.82
N LEU A 523 15.04 -39.77 11.95
CA LEU A 523 13.74 -39.33 12.45
C LEU A 523 13.69 -37.81 12.71
N GLY A 524 12.53 -37.21 12.42
CA GLY A 524 12.02 -36.07 13.18
C GLY A 524 11.74 -34.80 12.36
N ASN A 525 10.54 -34.69 11.79
CA ASN A 525 9.69 -33.48 11.84
C ASN A 525 8.40 -33.67 11.04
N ARG A 526 7.28 -33.87 11.74
CA ARG A 526 5.91 -33.87 11.19
C ARG A 526 5.39 -32.44 11.03
N GLU A 527 6.02 -31.65 10.18
CA GLU A 527 5.57 -30.29 9.81
C GLU A 527 4.94 -30.21 8.40
N PRO A 528 5.41 -30.93 7.35
CA PRO A 528 4.88 -30.69 5.99
C PRO A 528 3.49 -31.30 5.75
N TYR A 529 3.08 -32.33 6.51
CA TYR A 529 1.73 -32.92 6.40
C TYR A 529 0.65 -32.01 6.98
N LYS A 530 0.99 -31.14 7.94
CA LYS A 530 0.03 -30.21 8.55
C LYS A 530 -0.32 -29.06 7.60
N GLN A 531 0.68 -28.57 6.85
CA GLN A 531 0.48 -27.55 5.83
C GLN A 531 -0.34 -28.06 4.63
N LEU A 532 -0.15 -29.31 4.21
CA LEU A 532 -0.96 -29.92 3.14
C LEU A 532 -2.43 -30.13 3.55
N LEU A 533 -2.67 -30.56 4.79
CA LEU A 533 -4.03 -30.70 5.35
C LEU A 533 -4.72 -29.35 5.61
N GLU A 534 -3.95 -28.30 5.91
CA GLU A 534 -4.46 -26.93 6.02
C GLU A 534 -4.80 -26.33 4.65
N MET A 535 -4.01 -26.63 3.61
CA MET A 535 -4.31 -26.23 2.22
C MET A 535 -5.56 -26.94 1.67
N GLU A 536 -5.74 -28.24 1.93
CA GLU A 536 -6.96 -28.96 1.52
C GLU A 536 -8.21 -28.43 2.23
N LYS A 537 -8.09 -28.04 3.51
CA LYS A 537 -9.19 -27.37 4.24
C LYS A 537 -9.46 -25.95 3.74
N GLU A 538 -8.44 -25.20 3.34
CA GLU A 538 -8.61 -23.88 2.75
C GLU A 538 -9.29 -23.97 1.38
N ASP A 539 -8.98 -24.96 0.56
CA ASP A 539 -9.64 -25.22 -0.72
C ASP A 539 -11.11 -25.66 -0.53
N GLU A 540 -11.40 -26.55 0.43
CA GLU A 540 -12.79 -26.92 0.76
C GLU A 540 -13.62 -25.73 1.29
N LEU A 541 -13.03 -24.86 2.11
CA LEU A 541 -13.67 -23.63 2.58
C LEU A 541 -13.87 -22.61 1.45
N PHE A 542 -12.92 -22.53 0.50
CA PHE A 542 -13.02 -21.68 -0.68
C PHE A 542 -14.17 -22.15 -1.60
N ASP A 543 -14.30 -23.46 -1.82
CA ASP A 543 -15.38 -24.03 -2.62
C ASP A 543 -16.75 -23.86 -1.95
N GLN A 544 -16.84 -24.02 -0.62
CA GLN A 544 -18.06 -23.70 0.13
C GLN A 544 -18.43 -22.22 0.09
N ALA A 545 -17.45 -21.32 0.15
CA ALA A 545 -17.66 -19.89 -0.01
C ALA A 545 -18.09 -19.53 -1.45
N LEU A 546 -17.56 -20.21 -2.47
CA LEU A 546 -17.92 -20.03 -3.86
C LEU A 546 -19.37 -20.48 -4.13
N GLN A 547 -19.78 -21.63 -3.56
CA GLN A 547 -21.15 -22.14 -3.63
C GLN A 547 -22.14 -21.24 -2.88
N SER A 548 -21.78 -20.78 -1.68
CA SER A 548 -22.59 -19.83 -0.89
C SER A 548 -22.79 -18.51 -1.64
N ARG A 549 -21.73 -18.01 -2.29
CA ARG A 549 -21.77 -16.82 -3.15
C ARG A 549 -22.63 -17.04 -4.39
N SER A 550 -22.63 -18.24 -4.97
CA SER A 550 -23.48 -18.58 -6.11
C SER A 550 -24.97 -18.56 -5.73
N VAL A 551 -25.33 -19.16 -4.60
CA VAL A 551 -26.72 -19.15 -4.09
C VAL A 551 -27.17 -17.75 -3.67
N ALA A 552 -26.28 -16.94 -3.06
CA ALA A 552 -26.55 -15.55 -2.75
C ALA A 552 -26.74 -14.70 -4.02
N MET A 553 -25.90 -14.89 -5.05
CA MET A 553 -26.04 -14.22 -6.34
C MET A 553 -27.33 -14.61 -7.07
N GLU A 554 -27.78 -15.86 -6.97
CA GLU A 554 -29.07 -16.30 -7.52
C GLU A 554 -30.26 -15.67 -6.78
N ARG A 555 -30.22 -15.58 -5.45
CA ARG A 555 -31.24 -14.85 -4.66
C ARG A 555 -31.27 -13.36 -4.98
N ILE A 556 -30.10 -12.74 -5.15
CA ILE A 556 -30.00 -11.33 -5.57
C ILE A 556 -30.58 -11.14 -6.97
N ARG A 557 -30.32 -12.06 -7.92
CA ARG A 557 -30.92 -12.04 -9.26
C ARG A 557 -32.45 -12.16 -9.24
N ALA A 558 -33.02 -12.92 -8.30
CA ALA A 558 -34.47 -13.12 -8.18
C ALA A 558 -35.25 -11.89 -7.66
N SER A 559 -34.57 -10.92 -7.01
CA SER A 559 -35.20 -9.72 -6.42
C SER A 559 -35.05 -8.43 -7.25
N ARG A 560 -34.56 -8.54 -8.49
CA ARG A 560 -34.31 -7.39 -9.38
C ARG A 560 -35.57 -6.96 -10.14
N GLN A 561 -35.65 -5.67 -10.45
CA GLN A 561 -36.70 -5.10 -11.30
C GLN A 561 -36.53 -5.59 -12.74
N HIS A 562 -37.63 -5.77 -13.49
CA HIS A 562 -37.58 -6.15 -14.91
C HIS A 562 -37.28 -4.95 -15.83
N PHE A 563 -36.25 -4.20 -15.49
CA PHE A 563 -35.73 -3.09 -16.26
C PHE A 563 -34.35 -3.43 -16.79
N VAL A 564 -34.13 -3.32 -18.10
CA VAL A 564 -32.81 -3.47 -18.74
C VAL A 564 -32.43 -2.14 -19.35
N LEU A 565 -31.24 -1.64 -19.01
CA LEU A 565 -30.71 -0.43 -19.62
C LEU A 565 -29.70 -0.81 -20.71
N VAL A 566 -29.88 -0.27 -21.92
CA VAL A 566 -29.01 -0.52 -23.07
C VAL A 566 -28.14 0.71 -23.32
N ALA A 567 -26.85 0.56 -23.01
CA ALA A 567 -25.81 1.57 -23.16
C ALA A 567 -24.74 1.14 -24.18
N SER A 568 -25.04 0.16 -25.04
CA SER A 568 -24.14 -0.33 -26.08
C SER A 568 -23.72 0.72 -27.12
N LEU A 569 -24.44 1.84 -27.20
CA LEU A 569 -24.09 2.95 -28.09
C LEU A 569 -23.10 3.95 -27.45
N LEU A 570 -22.75 3.80 -26.18
CA LEU A 570 -21.91 4.75 -25.46
C LEU A 570 -20.43 4.37 -25.48
N ASP A 571 -19.57 5.36 -25.76
CA ASP A 571 -18.12 5.15 -25.84
C ASP A 571 -17.36 5.65 -24.59
N ARG A 572 -17.98 6.56 -23.82
CA ARG A 572 -17.31 7.21 -22.68
C ARG A 572 -17.38 6.33 -21.42
N ILE A 573 -16.21 5.87 -20.96
CA ILE A 573 -16.03 5.06 -19.74
C ILE A 573 -16.73 5.67 -18.50
N PRO A 574 -16.62 6.99 -18.21
CA PRO A 574 -17.30 7.58 -17.06
C PRO A 574 -18.83 7.45 -17.11
N ASN A 575 -19.43 7.54 -18.30
CA ASN A 575 -20.87 7.40 -18.48
C ASN A 575 -21.30 5.94 -18.22
N LEU A 576 -20.56 4.97 -18.79
CA LEU A 576 -20.81 3.55 -18.56
C LEU A 576 -20.67 3.16 -17.08
N ALA A 577 -19.65 3.68 -16.40
CA ALA A 577 -19.42 3.42 -14.98
C ALA A 577 -20.49 4.04 -14.07
N GLY A 578 -20.90 5.29 -14.37
CA GLY A 578 -22.01 5.96 -13.68
C GLY A 578 -23.34 5.22 -13.86
N LEU A 579 -23.61 4.71 -15.05
CA LEU A 579 -24.77 3.87 -15.33
C LEU A 579 -24.71 2.52 -14.60
N ALA A 580 -23.55 1.87 -14.55
CA ALA A 580 -23.38 0.62 -13.81
C ALA A 580 -23.74 0.80 -12.32
N ARG A 581 -23.24 1.88 -11.72
CA ARG A 581 -23.59 2.25 -10.34
C ARG A 581 -25.08 2.53 -10.15
N THR A 582 -25.66 3.29 -11.07
CA THR A 582 -27.09 3.65 -11.02
C THR A 582 -28.00 2.42 -11.16
N CYS A 583 -27.69 1.54 -12.12
CA CYS A 583 -28.41 0.29 -12.34
C CYS A 583 -28.31 -0.67 -11.15
N GLU A 584 -27.18 -0.69 -10.45
CA GLU A 584 -27.01 -1.45 -9.23
C GLU A 584 -27.94 -0.94 -8.12
N ILE A 585 -27.87 0.36 -7.82
CA ILE A 585 -28.64 1.02 -6.75
C ILE A 585 -30.15 0.81 -6.92
N PHE A 586 -30.66 0.94 -8.15
CA PHE A 586 -32.08 0.76 -8.46
C PHE A 586 -32.46 -0.70 -8.80
N LYS A 587 -31.55 -1.66 -8.57
CA LYS A 587 -31.76 -3.10 -8.81
C LYS A 587 -32.28 -3.43 -10.21
N ALA A 588 -31.76 -2.77 -11.24
CA ALA A 588 -32.06 -3.11 -12.63
C ALA A 588 -31.65 -4.56 -12.93
N SER A 589 -32.39 -5.23 -13.82
CA SER A 589 -32.11 -6.62 -14.22
C SER A 589 -30.82 -6.77 -15.01
N GLY A 590 -30.36 -5.71 -15.69
CA GLY A 590 -29.05 -5.70 -16.33
C GLY A 590 -28.73 -4.39 -17.03
N LEU A 591 -27.43 -4.21 -17.28
CA LEU A 591 -26.87 -3.13 -18.09
C LEU A 591 -26.17 -3.75 -19.31
N ALA A 592 -26.68 -3.47 -20.51
CA ALA A 592 -26.07 -3.92 -21.75
C ALA A 592 -25.05 -2.90 -22.26
N ILE A 593 -23.83 -3.34 -22.57
CA ILE A 593 -22.71 -2.50 -23.06
C ILE A 593 -22.03 -3.17 -24.26
N ALA A 594 -21.32 -2.38 -25.09
CA ALA A 594 -20.68 -2.89 -26.31
C ALA A 594 -19.53 -3.86 -26.02
N ASP A 595 -18.70 -3.55 -25.02
CA ASP A 595 -17.50 -4.30 -24.67
C ASP A 595 -17.42 -4.49 -23.15
N ALA A 596 -17.50 -5.73 -22.68
CA ALA A 596 -17.38 -6.07 -21.26
C ALA A 596 -15.96 -5.86 -20.71
N ASN A 597 -14.95 -5.75 -21.58
CA ASN A 597 -13.57 -5.52 -21.14
C ASN A 597 -13.39 -4.15 -20.47
N VAL A 598 -14.26 -3.18 -20.76
CA VAL A 598 -14.27 -1.84 -20.13
C VAL A 598 -14.41 -1.92 -18.60
N ILE A 599 -15.01 -2.99 -18.07
CA ILE A 599 -15.14 -3.22 -16.62
C ILE A 599 -13.76 -3.36 -15.93
N ARG A 600 -12.73 -3.78 -16.67
CA ARG A 600 -11.36 -3.91 -16.15
C ARG A 600 -10.59 -2.60 -16.16
N ASP A 601 -11.14 -1.55 -16.76
CA ASP A 601 -10.52 -0.23 -16.81
C ASP A 601 -10.49 0.44 -15.42
N LYS A 602 -9.40 1.14 -15.11
CA LYS A 602 -9.20 1.77 -13.80
C LYS A 602 -10.15 2.94 -13.57
N GLN A 603 -10.46 3.73 -14.61
CA GLN A 603 -11.42 4.83 -14.51
C GLN A 603 -12.83 4.28 -14.30
N PHE A 604 -13.17 3.17 -14.96
CA PHE A 604 -14.44 2.50 -14.75
C PHE A 604 -14.61 2.09 -13.28
N GLN A 605 -13.65 1.34 -12.73
CA GLN A 605 -13.68 0.83 -11.35
C GLN A 605 -13.69 1.96 -10.30
N LEU A 606 -13.04 3.08 -10.58
CA LEU A 606 -13.03 4.24 -9.69
C LEU A 606 -14.43 4.86 -9.56
N ILE A 607 -15.19 4.91 -10.65
CA ILE A 607 -16.51 5.58 -10.71
C ILE A 607 -17.65 4.64 -10.32
N SER A 608 -17.56 3.36 -10.73
CA SER A 608 -18.58 2.35 -10.44
C SER A 608 -18.62 1.94 -8.97
N VAL A 609 -17.52 2.13 -8.22
CA VAL A 609 -17.40 1.79 -6.79
C VAL A 609 -17.86 0.36 -6.52
N THR A 610 -17.34 -0.59 -7.28
CA THR A 610 -17.65 -2.04 -7.20
C THR A 610 -19.02 -2.50 -7.70
N ALA A 611 -19.88 -1.58 -8.18
CA ALA A 611 -21.20 -1.92 -8.70
C ALA A 611 -21.18 -3.00 -9.81
N GLU A 612 -20.11 -3.05 -10.60
CA GLU A 612 -19.90 -4.02 -11.69
C GLU A 612 -19.87 -5.47 -11.25
N LYS A 613 -19.62 -5.73 -9.96
CA LYS A 613 -19.61 -7.08 -9.39
C LYS A 613 -21.02 -7.57 -9.07
N TRP A 614 -21.98 -6.66 -8.98
CA TRP A 614 -23.31 -6.91 -8.45
C TRP A 614 -24.40 -6.75 -9.51
N VAL A 615 -24.29 -5.74 -10.38
CA VAL A 615 -25.20 -5.57 -11.51
C VAL A 615 -24.82 -6.53 -12.65
N PRO A 616 -25.78 -7.28 -13.22
CA PRO A 616 -25.51 -8.09 -14.41
C PRO A 616 -25.12 -7.21 -15.60
N ILE A 617 -23.85 -7.29 -16.02
CA ILE A 617 -23.38 -6.68 -17.26
C ILE A 617 -23.58 -7.66 -18.41
N ILE A 618 -24.23 -7.20 -19.48
CA ILE A 618 -24.52 -8.00 -20.67
C ILE A 618 -23.71 -7.41 -21.82
N GLU A 619 -22.81 -8.20 -22.40
CA GLU A 619 -22.08 -7.76 -23.59
C GLU A 619 -23.00 -7.86 -24.82
N VAL A 620 -23.26 -6.71 -25.43
CA VAL A 620 -24.07 -6.57 -26.65
C VAL A 620 -23.32 -5.60 -27.56
N PRO A 621 -22.47 -6.10 -28.47
CA PRO A 621 -21.81 -5.28 -29.47
C PRO A 621 -22.81 -4.46 -30.27
N VAL A 622 -22.38 -3.30 -30.78
CA VAL A 622 -23.25 -2.34 -31.49
C VAL A 622 -24.04 -3.01 -32.62
N ASP A 623 -23.39 -3.85 -33.42
CA ASP A 623 -24.00 -4.55 -34.55
C ASP A 623 -25.06 -5.58 -34.12
N SER A 624 -24.98 -6.06 -32.88
CA SER A 624 -25.88 -7.04 -32.29
C SER A 624 -27.04 -6.43 -31.51
N VAL A 625 -27.09 -5.10 -31.36
CA VAL A 625 -28.14 -4.42 -30.58
C VAL A 625 -29.52 -4.74 -31.12
N LYS A 626 -29.74 -4.69 -32.44
CA LYS A 626 -31.04 -4.99 -33.05
C LYS A 626 -31.54 -6.38 -32.68
N HIS A 627 -30.69 -7.38 -32.86
CA HIS A 627 -31.03 -8.77 -32.55
C HIS A 627 -31.33 -8.96 -31.06
N PHE A 628 -30.58 -8.27 -30.19
CA PHE A 628 -30.86 -8.25 -28.76
C PHE A 628 -32.23 -7.65 -28.43
N LEU A 629 -32.59 -6.53 -29.05
CA LEU A 629 -33.90 -5.87 -28.85
C LEU A 629 -35.06 -6.74 -29.36
N GLU A 630 -34.92 -7.36 -30.54
CA GLU A 630 -35.92 -8.31 -31.05
C GLU A 630 -36.14 -9.45 -30.07
N ARG A 631 -35.07 -10.07 -29.57
CA ARG A 631 -35.18 -11.16 -28.60
C ARG A 631 -35.89 -10.70 -27.33
N LYS A 632 -35.56 -9.52 -26.81
CA LYS A 632 -36.24 -8.96 -25.62
C LYS A 632 -37.72 -8.66 -25.86
N LYS A 633 -38.09 -8.22 -27.07
CA LYS A 633 -39.48 -8.03 -27.47
C LYS A 633 -40.25 -9.36 -27.46
N HIS A 634 -39.65 -10.44 -27.97
CA HIS A 634 -40.23 -11.79 -27.88
C HIS A 634 -40.35 -12.31 -26.44
N GLU A 635 -39.47 -11.88 -25.53
CA GLU A 635 -39.56 -12.17 -24.08
C GLU A 635 -40.63 -11.34 -23.33
N GLY A 636 -41.36 -10.48 -24.07
CA GLY A 636 -42.45 -9.64 -23.57
C GLY A 636 -41.99 -8.35 -22.90
N PHE A 637 -40.81 -7.84 -23.25
CA PHE A 637 -40.40 -6.49 -22.86
C PHE A 637 -40.90 -5.43 -23.85
N SER A 638 -41.31 -4.29 -23.33
CA SER A 638 -41.50 -3.07 -24.12
C SER A 638 -40.15 -2.42 -24.39
N ILE A 639 -39.87 -2.11 -25.65
CA ILE A 639 -38.60 -1.54 -26.10
C ILE A 639 -38.76 -0.04 -26.27
N LEU A 640 -38.11 0.74 -25.42
CA LEU A 640 -38.28 2.19 -25.34
C LEU A 640 -36.94 2.87 -25.65
N GLY A 641 -36.97 4.00 -26.36
CA GLY A 641 -35.78 4.85 -26.54
C GLY A 641 -35.87 6.09 -25.66
N LEU A 642 -34.76 6.47 -25.04
CA LEU A 642 -34.63 7.77 -24.38
C LEU A 642 -34.00 8.75 -25.37
N GLU A 643 -34.83 9.46 -26.12
CA GLU A 643 -34.40 10.34 -27.21
C GLU A 643 -35.43 11.44 -27.49
N GLN A 644 -34.93 12.61 -27.89
CA GLN A 644 -35.75 13.74 -28.31
C GLN A 644 -36.11 13.59 -29.80
N THR A 645 -37.38 13.31 -30.08
CA THR A 645 -37.90 13.12 -31.44
C THR A 645 -39.17 13.95 -31.64
N ALA A 646 -39.66 14.09 -32.88
CA ALA A 646 -40.91 14.82 -33.10
C ALA A 646 -42.14 14.16 -32.42
N ASN A 647 -42.06 12.85 -32.14
CA ASN A 647 -43.14 12.05 -31.58
C ASN A 647 -42.79 11.46 -30.20
N SER A 648 -41.79 12.03 -29.49
CA SER A 648 -41.46 11.56 -28.14
C SER A 648 -42.54 11.96 -27.14
N ILE A 649 -42.72 11.11 -26.13
CA ILE A 649 -43.64 11.35 -25.03
C ILE A 649 -42.84 11.93 -23.85
N PRO A 650 -43.30 13.03 -23.23
CA PRO A 650 -42.67 13.57 -22.02
C PRO A 650 -42.59 12.53 -20.90
N LEU A 651 -41.41 12.39 -20.27
CA LEU A 651 -41.13 11.39 -19.24
C LEU A 651 -42.10 11.46 -18.05
N ASP A 652 -42.50 12.67 -17.66
CA ASP A 652 -43.45 12.93 -16.57
C ASP A 652 -44.90 12.54 -16.89
N GLN A 653 -45.20 12.30 -18.17
CA GLN A 653 -46.52 11.85 -18.66
C GLN A 653 -46.51 10.39 -19.10
N TYR A 654 -45.35 9.74 -19.12
CA TYR A 654 -45.20 8.36 -19.57
C TYR A 654 -45.38 7.36 -18.43
N ILE A 655 -46.20 6.33 -18.65
CA ILE A 655 -46.42 5.24 -17.70
C ILE A 655 -45.58 4.04 -18.13
N PHE A 656 -44.61 3.67 -17.32
CA PHE A 656 -43.68 2.60 -17.64
C PHE A 656 -44.30 1.19 -17.50
N PRO A 657 -44.23 0.35 -18.55
CA PRO A 657 -44.55 -1.06 -18.45
C PRO A 657 -43.61 -1.80 -17.48
N LYS A 658 -44.13 -2.80 -16.76
CA LYS A 658 -43.35 -3.57 -15.77
C LYS A 658 -42.11 -4.25 -16.36
N LYS A 659 -42.15 -4.69 -17.62
CA LYS A 659 -40.99 -5.22 -18.35
C LYS A 659 -40.53 -4.18 -19.37
N THR A 660 -39.45 -3.47 -19.06
CA THR A 660 -38.96 -2.37 -19.90
C THR A 660 -37.49 -2.61 -20.30
N VAL A 661 -37.21 -2.41 -21.58
CA VAL A 661 -35.85 -2.19 -22.10
C VAL A 661 -35.76 -0.73 -22.49
N LEU A 662 -34.81 0.02 -21.92
CA LEU A 662 -34.58 1.41 -22.27
C LEU A 662 -33.25 1.55 -23.03
N VAL A 663 -33.30 2.09 -24.24
CA VAL A 663 -32.15 2.31 -25.12
C VAL A 663 -31.68 3.76 -25.00
N LEU A 664 -30.39 3.94 -24.72
CA LEU A 664 -29.74 5.25 -24.66
C LEU A 664 -29.00 5.55 -25.98
N GLY A 665 -29.17 6.76 -26.49
CA GLY A 665 -28.50 7.24 -27.70
C GLY A 665 -27.03 7.63 -27.47
N ARG A 666 -26.28 7.76 -28.58
CA ARG A 666 -24.92 8.33 -28.59
C ARG A 666 -24.97 9.80 -28.15
N GLU A 667 -23.93 10.30 -27.48
CA GLU A 667 -23.95 11.67 -26.94
C GLU A 667 -24.10 12.77 -28.02
N LYS A 668 -23.71 12.48 -29.26
CA LYS A 668 -23.78 13.43 -30.39
C LYS A 668 -24.84 13.07 -31.42
N GLU A 669 -24.96 11.80 -31.74
CA GLU A 669 -25.75 11.30 -32.87
C GLU A 669 -27.12 10.76 -32.43
N GLY A 670 -27.33 10.59 -31.12
CA GLY A 670 -28.55 10.03 -30.57
C GLY A 670 -28.71 8.54 -30.88
N ILE A 671 -29.95 8.07 -30.89
CA ILE A 671 -30.31 6.71 -31.30
C ILE A 671 -30.33 6.61 -32.83
N PRO A 672 -29.59 5.66 -33.43
CA PRO A 672 -29.64 5.39 -34.88
C PRO A 672 -31.07 5.13 -35.38
N VAL A 673 -31.39 5.67 -36.56
CA VAL A 673 -32.74 5.63 -37.17
C VAL A 673 -33.28 4.20 -37.31
N ASP A 674 -32.40 3.28 -37.68
CA ASP A 674 -32.71 1.86 -37.81
C ASP A 674 -33.07 1.18 -36.48
N ILE A 675 -32.57 1.68 -35.34
CA ILE A 675 -33.01 1.27 -34.01
C ILE A 675 -34.31 1.99 -33.64
N ILE A 676 -34.46 3.29 -33.97
CA ILE A 676 -35.69 4.06 -33.70
C ILE A 676 -36.93 3.36 -34.27
N HIS A 677 -36.84 2.81 -35.48
CA HIS A 677 -37.95 2.09 -36.12
C HIS A 677 -38.38 0.80 -35.40
N MET A 678 -37.58 0.29 -34.47
CA MET A 678 -37.89 -0.91 -33.68
C MET A 678 -38.51 -0.60 -32.32
N LEU A 679 -38.40 0.65 -31.85
CA LEU A 679 -38.88 1.09 -30.55
C LEU A 679 -40.41 1.14 -30.54
N ASP A 680 -41.00 0.71 -29.42
CA ASP A 680 -42.44 0.82 -29.18
C ASP A 680 -42.83 2.27 -28.86
N ALA A 681 -41.93 3.05 -28.24
CA ALA A 681 -42.06 4.49 -28.03
C ALA A 681 -40.70 5.16 -27.79
N CYS A 682 -40.63 6.46 -28.09
CA CYS A 682 -39.54 7.34 -27.65
C CYS A 682 -40.01 8.19 -26.47
N ILE A 683 -39.19 8.29 -25.44
CA ILE A 683 -39.43 9.09 -24.24
C ILE A 683 -38.40 10.21 -24.23
N GLU A 684 -38.85 11.42 -23.90
CA GLU A 684 -37.97 12.57 -23.72
C GLU A 684 -38.06 13.14 -22.31
N ILE A 685 -36.97 13.70 -21.81
CA ILE A 685 -36.97 14.46 -20.55
C ILE A 685 -37.28 15.92 -20.90
N PRO A 686 -38.35 16.53 -20.39
CA PRO A 686 -38.64 17.94 -20.63
C PRO A 686 -37.50 18.83 -20.13
N GLN A 687 -37.06 19.77 -20.97
CA GLN A 687 -35.96 20.70 -20.67
C GLN A 687 -36.43 22.15 -20.79
N LEU A 688 -36.02 22.99 -19.84
CA LEU A 688 -36.40 24.42 -19.79
C LEU A 688 -35.23 25.36 -20.11
N GLY A 689 -34.01 24.84 -20.15
CA GLY A 689 -32.78 25.61 -20.32
C GLY A 689 -32.38 25.83 -21.77
N VAL A 690 -31.25 26.53 -21.96
CA VAL A 690 -30.68 26.85 -23.28
C VAL A 690 -29.75 25.74 -23.82
N VAL A 691 -29.26 24.87 -22.94
CA VAL A 691 -28.40 23.74 -23.32
C VAL A 691 -29.25 22.68 -24.03
N ARG A 692 -28.72 22.11 -25.11
CA ARG A 692 -29.47 21.22 -26.02
C ARG A 692 -29.85 19.87 -25.39
N SER A 693 -29.01 19.33 -24.52
CA SER A 693 -29.22 18.00 -23.95
C SER A 693 -28.51 17.82 -22.61
N LEU A 694 -29.01 16.87 -21.81
CA LEU A 694 -28.38 16.38 -20.59
C LEU A 694 -27.25 15.39 -20.92
N ASN A 695 -26.36 15.15 -19.96
CA ASN A 695 -25.43 14.04 -20.06
C ASN A 695 -26.22 12.71 -20.08
N VAL A 696 -25.83 11.78 -20.94
CA VAL A 696 -26.54 10.52 -21.16
C VAL A 696 -26.64 9.64 -19.91
N HIS A 697 -25.61 9.60 -19.04
CA HIS A 697 -25.72 8.81 -17.80
C HIS A 697 -26.71 9.44 -16.81
N VAL A 698 -26.79 10.77 -16.78
CA VAL A 698 -27.78 11.51 -15.98
C VAL A 698 -29.18 11.26 -16.52
N SER A 699 -29.35 11.28 -17.84
CA SER A 699 -30.63 11.01 -18.51
C SER A 699 -31.12 9.59 -18.20
N GLY A 700 -30.24 8.59 -18.33
CA GLY A 700 -30.55 7.21 -17.95
C GLY A 700 -30.90 7.06 -16.47
N ALA A 701 -30.24 7.81 -15.58
CA ALA A 701 -30.54 7.80 -14.16
C ALA A 701 -31.92 8.40 -13.84
N ILE A 702 -32.29 9.51 -14.47
CA ILE A 702 -33.61 10.15 -14.29
C ILE A 702 -34.72 9.20 -14.76
N ALA A 703 -34.56 8.58 -15.93
CA ALA A 703 -35.55 7.65 -16.48
C ALA A 703 -35.69 6.37 -15.60
N LEU A 704 -34.57 5.80 -15.14
CA LEU A 704 -34.60 4.63 -14.24
C LEU A 704 -35.19 4.96 -12.87
N TRP A 705 -34.92 6.16 -12.34
CA TRP A 705 -35.55 6.62 -11.11
C TRP A 705 -37.06 6.77 -11.29
N GLU A 706 -37.52 7.35 -12.40
CA GLU A 706 -38.96 7.53 -12.66
C GLU A 706 -39.67 6.18 -12.81
N TYR A 707 -39.08 5.24 -13.57
CA TYR A 707 -39.52 3.85 -13.59
C TYR A 707 -39.63 3.28 -12.18
N THR A 708 -38.57 3.41 -11.38
CA THR A 708 -38.54 2.88 -10.01
C THR A 708 -39.60 3.52 -9.13
N ARG A 709 -39.83 4.83 -9.26
CA ARG A 709 -40.85 5.58 -8.51
C ARG A 709 -42.23 5.03 -8.78
N GLN A 710 -42.55 4.74 -10.04
CA GLN A 710 -43.85 4.17 -10.44
C GLN A 710 -44.05 2.74 -9.91
N HIS A 711 -42.97 1.95 -9.77
CA HIS A 711 -43.03 0.53 -9.38
C HIS A 711 -42.64 0.22 -7.93
N ARG A 712 -42.20 1.20 -7.13
CA ARG A 712 -41.77 1.00 -5.72
C ARG A 712 -42.94 0.87 -4.73
N LEU A 713 -44.15 1.31 -5.11
CA LEU A 713 -45.36 1.30 -4.26
C LEU A 713 -46.31 0.12 -4.57
N GLN A 714 -45.90 -0.81 -5.43
CA GLN A 714 -46.59 -2.07 -5.72
C GLN A 714 -45.78 -3.24 -5.19
#